data_AF-A0A7X7HXK9-F1
#
_entry.id   AF-A0A7X7HXK9-F1
#
_cell.length_a   1.000
_cell.length_b   1.000
_cell.length_c   1.000
_cell.angle_alpha   90.00
_cell.angle_beta   90.00
_cell.angle_gamma   90.00
#
_symmetry.space_group_name_H-M   'P 1'
#
loop_
_entity.id
_entity.type
_entity.pdbx_description
1 polymer ?
#
loop_
_entity_poly.entity_id
_entity_poly.type
_entity_poly.pdbx_seq_one_letter_code
_entity_poly.pdbx_strand_id
1 'polypeptide(L)'
;MVKRFLFWAALLLAGGAWSLAWAQSTRPGWGAVPYADAAGTGVTFRVWATTATQVTVFGSFNGWNSNSTPLVLEMPTNNGIWSADVPAARAGDQYRFSINQALVRRDPRARRVVHSGDAPGIIHDPGAYEWSTREHLPPAPEELVLYELHIGTFNHPRPTPNQVGTFTQASARLDHVAALGFNAIQLMPVAEFAGNNSWGYNPIDPYAVESAYGGPDAFKAFVDACHARSLAVILDTVHNHYGAGDDLQHSLWEFDGWRGFSGGGIYFAQDPAKAETPWGPRPDFSRPQVRQYIRDNIRMWLEDFRVDGLRWDATLYIRQTTNFTPIADGAALLRDINDWMAMEFPEKIRIAEDLTGDWLVTTPSTESGGLGFQSQWDRTFHEDVTRQITNDATRDLGAVAAHMAWSGDVRRVVYTESHDEVGYLNEDEGAKRFPAEIAPGAPFGLLARKKSTLGAALAFTAPGIPMIMQGQEMLENELFSTTNGMDWAKTTNYPGMVRLYRDLAGLRRNRDGVTAGLAGEIATASVTNNGTLLLVRRGIRGQPGNDVFVVANFSPNQVAGYWIDFPAANTWHVHFNSDSNAYSPDFLNRGSTAVFVWPDLRGDVTVAPWSVLVLSQQPPAASDSDGDGMPDTWETARSLDPNDPNDAWLNPDGDAYTHREEFRADTDPHVWNPPAAAHANLAVAGDFNDWKTAADFMARIDDGLWQRDLLLPAGTIQFKFAANMSWSNNWGGLATPVLIPPVTAPLAEFGDNLTLTNLPAGTYRFRFDEQRLRFTVRPIAAADSDLDGMPDDWETDHGLDPLVSRDALENPDGDLYSNLEEYRLDLDPQIPDASQTDYAGMAVAGTHNGWNNTPNMAPHDSLHHTWTLLTNLTTRTGIVFKFAAEGSWSNNWGDSNPPHTSWPLAGTADFMGSDIKITRPMKGNFRFTFHERTREYSVGFADPDVDGDGLPDDWEEEYFGTAAGDTPDNNPDQDLYTNEDEYFRGSNPTVWDPPEANYPSLAVAGTFNGWSTTANMTLTNHHLWQYVHEFARTDQVAFKFAAHGNWNTNWGHSRTSSLPMSGTAVRQAGNIGISNLHGGAVIFTFNDQTLAYTVAYENPPVLLSLDATPAGNAGFVIRWNSADGQVFRVRRGADLRDTNSFVTLAPSVSATPTLNVYTDSAPAATTGFYQIQILE
;
A
#
# COMPACT_ATOMS: atom_id res chain seq x y z
N MET A 1 -55.90 50.38 -49.45
CA MET A 1 -55.22 50.62 -48.16
C MET A 1 -55.74 49.77 -46.98
N VAL A 2 -56.36 48.59 -47.17
CA VAL A 2 -56.75 47.69 -46.04
C VAL A 2 -56.50 46.21 -46.41
N LYS A 3 -55.45 45.89 -47.15
CA LYS A 3 -55.11 44.48 -47.49
C LYS A 3 -53.62 44.12 -47.46
N ARG A 4 -52.74 45.00 -46.95
CA ARG A 4 -51.30 44.70 -46.76
C ARG A 4 -50.83 44.76 -45.29
N PHE A 5 -51.72 45.05 -44.34
CA PHE A 5 -51.39 45.13 -42.91
C PHE A 5 -51.72 43.86 -42.11
N LEU A 6 -52.44 42.90 -42.69
CA LEU A 6 -52.87 41.68 -41.98
C LEU A 6 -51.92 40.48 -42.15
N PHE A 7 -50.91 40.58 -43.01
CA PHE A 7 -49.93 39.49 -43.20
C PHE A 7 -48.71 39.58 -42.27
N TRP A 8 -48.46 40.76 -41.68
CA TRP A 8 -47.38 40.95 -40.69
C TRP A 8 -47.84 40.88 -39.23
N ALA A 9 -49.15 41.02 -38.97
CA ALA A 9 -49.70 40.92 -37.60
C ALA A 9 -49.99 39.48 -37.16
N ALA A 10 -50.04 38.51 -38.08
CA ALA A 10 -50.25 37.10 -37.75
C ALA A 10 -48.95 36.33 -37.42
N LEU A 11 -47.78 36.89 -37.76
CA LEU A 11 -46.48 36.30 -37.41
C LEU A 11 -45.93 36.79 -36.05
N LEU A 12 -46.64 37.71 -35.38
CA LEU A 12 -46.26 38.25 -34.06
C LEU A 12 -47.17 37.78 -32.90
N LEU A 13 -48.17 36.94 -33.19
CA LEU A 13 -49.09 36.38 -32.17
C LEU A 13 -49.09 34.84 -32.12
N ALA A 14 -48.19 34.19 -32.85
CA ALA A 14 -47.73 32.84 -32.55
C ALA A 14 -46.40 32.94 -31.80
N GLY A 15 -46.43 33.53 -30.61
CA GLY A 15 -45.38 33.31 -29.61
C GLY A 15 -45.49 31.87 -29.10
N GLY A 16 -45.21 30.91 -29.99
CA GLY A 16 -44.86 29.57 -29.57
C GLY A 16 -43.64 29.73 -28.70
N ALA A 17 -43.75 29.35 -27.43
CA ALA A 17 -42.60 29.09 -26.60
C ALA A 17 -41.68 28.20 -27.43
N TRP A 18 -40.54 28.75 -27.86
CA TRP A 18 -39.45 27.93 -28.36
C TRP A 18 -39.05 27.10 -27.15
N SER A 19 -39.59 25.89 -27.05
CA SER A 19 -39.00 24.86 -26.21
C SER A 19 -37.61 24.67 -26.77
N LEU A 20 -36.61 25.28 -26.12
CA LEU A 20 -35.23 24.85 -26.29
C LEU A 20 -35.27 23.35 -26.01
N ALA A 21 -35.07 22.55 -27.07
CA ALA A 21 -34.84 21.14 -26.88
C ALA A 21 -33.55 21.06 -26.07
N TRP A 22 -33.65 20.56 -24.84
CA TRP A 22 -32.48 20.27 -24.03
C TRP A 22 -31.66 19.22 -24.77
N ALA A 23 -30.35 19.45 -24.86
CA ALA A 23 -29.39 18.54 -25.45
C ALA A 23 -28.45 18.02 -24.36
N GLN A 24 -27.88 16.84 -24.56
CA GLN A 24 -26.75 16.38 -23.74
C GLN A 24 -25.61 17.40 -23.82
N SER A 25 -24.83 17.52 -22.75
CA SER A 25 -23.65 18.37 -22.76
C SER A 25 -22.54 17.73 -23.58
N THR A 26 -21.81 18.56 -24.32
CA THR A 26 -20.56 18.19 -25.02
C THR A 26 -19.32 18.57 -24.21
N ARG A 27 -19.49 19.25 -23.07
CA ARG A 27 -18.39 19.64 -22.20
C ARG A 27 -17.99 18.47 -21.31
N PRO A 28 -16.71 18.26 -21.01
CA PRO A 28 -16.25 17.19 -20.12
C PRO A 28 -16.62 17.48 -18.65
N GLY A 29 -16.36 16.51 -17.76
CA GLY A 29 -16.45 16.66 -16.31
C GLY A 29 -17.74 16.16 -15.66
N TRP A 30 -17.68 15.80 -14.38
CA TRP A 30 -18.79 15.21 -13.63
C TRP A 30 -19.36 16.17 -12.57
N GLY A 31 -20.62 15.96 -12.19
CA GLY A 31 -21.31 16.78 -11.19
C GLY A 31 -21.70 18.14 -11.77
N ALA A 32 -21.55 19.20 -10.98
CA ALA A 32 -21.78 20.60 -11.40
C ALA A 32 -20.46 21.31 -11.73
N VAL A 33 -20.16 21.50 -13.01
CA VAL A 33 -18.90 22.10 -13.51
C VAL A 33 -19.18 23.46 -14.17
N PRO A 34 -18.73 24.58 -13.58
CA PRO A 34 -18.80 25.89 -14.23
C PRO A 34 -17.99 25.92 -15.54
N TYR A 35 -18.52 26.61 -16.56
CA TYR A 35 -17.80 26.86 -17.81
C TYR A 35 -17.87 28.33 -18.21
N ALA A 36 -16.83 28.78 -18.89
CA ALA A 36 -16.74 30.09 -19.53
C ALA A 36 -15.93 29.96 -20.83
N ASP A 37 -16.61 29.78 -21.96
CA ASP A 37 -16.00 29.54 -23.26
C ASP A 37 -16.65 30.41 -24.36
N ALA A 38 -16.28 30.18 -25.62
CA ALA A 38 -16.79 30.94 -26.76
C ALA A 38 -18.32 30.82 -26.95
N ALA A 39 -18.94 29.74 -26.45
CA ALA A 39 -20.38 29.53 -26.50
C ALA A 39 -21.13 30.16 -25.32
N GLY A 40 -20.40 30.66 -24.31
CA GLY A 40 -20.95 31.49 -23.23
C GLY A 40 -20.48 31.06 -21.85
N THR A 41 -21.27 31.40 -20.83
CA THR A 41 -21.03 31.06 -19.43
C THR A 41 -22.21 30.27 -18.88
N GLY A 42 -21.95 29.32 -18.00
CA GLY A 42 -22.99 28.53 -17.34
C GLY A 42 -22.40 27.43 -16.49
N VAL A 43 -23.22 26.42 -16.20
CA VAL A 43 -22.79 25.21 -15.47
C VAL A 43 -23.27 23.98 -16.23
N THR A 44 -22.36 23.05 -16.46
CA THR A 44 -22.68 21.70 -16.91
C THR A 44 -23.06 20.87 -15.70
N PHE A 45 -24.23 20.24 -15.73
CA PHE A 45 -24.62 19.23 -14.76
C PHE A 45 -24.51 17.86 -15.42
N ARG A 46 -23.83 16.90 -14.79
CA ARG A 46 -23.70 15.51 -15.25
C ARG A 46 -23.77 14.52 -14.09
N VAL A 47 -24.69 13.55 -14.15
CA VAL A 47 -24.97 12.63 -13.04
C VAL A 47 -25.31 11.22 -13.50
N TRP A 48 -24.88 10.22 -12.72
CA TRP A 48 -25.13 8.80 -12.99
C TRP A 48 -26.39 8.30 -12.26
N ALA A 49 -27.39 7.84 -13.01
CA ALA A 49 -28.66 7.29 -12.54
C ALA A 49 -29.25 6.32 -13.58
N THR A 50 -28.89 5.03 -13.48
CA THR A 50 -29.18 4.01 -14.51
C THR A 50 -30.63 3.57 -14.56
N THR A 51 -31.35 3.64 -13.44
CA THR A 51 -32.78 3.27 -13.38
C THR A 51 -33.71 4.48 -13.50
N ALA A 52 -33.14 5.68 -13.66
CA ALA A 52 -33.91 6.88 -13.92
C ALA A 52 -34.57 6.81 -15.31
N THR A 53 -35.82 7.27 -15.38
CA THR A 53 -36.55 7.54 -16.63
C THR A 53 -36.61 9.03 -16.92
N GLN A 54 -36.36 9.86 -15.90
CA GLN A 54 -36.25 11.30 -16.01
C GLN A 54 -35.35 11.83 -14.89
N VAL A 55 -34.47 12.77 -15.25
CA VAL A 55 -33.68 13.55 -14.29
C VAL A 55 -33.85 15.03 -14.59
N THR A 56 -34.06 15.84 -13.57
CA THR A 56 -34.06 17.31 -13.66
C THR A 56 -33.13 17.87 -12.60
N VAL A 57 -32.55 19.04 -12.87
CA VAL A 57 -31.81 19.83 -11.87
C VAL A 57 -32.65 21.04 -11.47
N PHE A 58 -32.62 21.40 -10.20
CA PHE A 58 -33.33 22.59 -9.74
C PHE A 58 -32.59 23.26 -8.59
N GLY A 59 -32.75 24.58 -8.49
CA GLY A 59 -31.95 25.40 -7.60
C GLY A 59 -32.34 26.86 -7.60
N SER A 60 -31.50 27.71 -7.00
CA SER A 60 -31.71 29.16 -6.95
C SER A 60 -31.87 29.78 -8.35
N PHE A 61 -31.16 29.27 -9.36
CA PHE A 61 -31.18 29.78 -10.73
C PHE A 61 -32.49 29.56 -11.50
N ASN A 62 -33.36 28.65 -11.06
CA ASN A 62 -34.66 28.38 -11.70
C ASN A 62 -35.84 28.45 -10.72
N GLY A 63 -35.67 29.14 -9.59
CA GLY A 63 -36.72 29.35 -8.59
C GLY A 63 -37.14 28.07 -7.88
N TRP A 64 -36.25 27.10 -7.74
CA TRP A 64 -36.49 25.79 -7.10
C TRP A 64 -37.60 24.96 -7.77
N ASN A 65 -37.89 25.19 -9.05
CA ASN A 65 -38.88 24.41 -9.78
C ASN A 65 -38.27 23.09 -10.27
N SER A 66 -38.58 21.99 -9.58
CA SER A 66 -38.09 20.63 -9.87
C SER A 66 -38.45 20.08 -11.25
N ASN A 67 -39.30 20.75 -12.03
CA ASN A 67 -39.68 20.31 -13.38
C ASN A 67 -39.09 21.18 -14.50
N SER A 68 -38.33 22.22 -14.16
CA SER A 68 -38.01 23.30 -15.10
C SER A 68 -36.73 23.10 -15.93
N THR A 69 -35.81 22.25 -15.50
CA THR A 69 -34.51 22.05 -16.15
C THR A 69 -34.19 20.55 -16.26
N PRO A 70 -34.75 19.85 -17.28
CA PRO A 70 -34.46 18.44 -17.51
C PRO A 70 -33.02 18.22 -18.02
N LEU A 71 -32.40 17.13 -17.57
CA LEU A 71 -31.17 16.60 -18.12
C LEU A 71 -31.51 15.59 -19.22
N VAL A 72 -30.57 15.40 -20.15
CA VAL A 72 -30.70 14.47 -21.27
C VAL A 72 -29.83 13.25 -21.01
N LEU A 73 -30.40 12.07 -21.22
CA LEU A 73 -29.66 10.81 -21.19
C LEU A 73 -28.64 10.77 -22.32
N GLU A 74 -27.37 10.55 -21.98
CA GLU A 74 -26.28 10.60 -22.94
C GLU A 74 -26.32 9.40 -23.91
N MET A 75 -26.09 9.70 -25.19
CA MET A 75 -26.14 8.74 -26.30
C MET A 75 -24.82 8.80 -27.08
N PRO A 76 -24.33 7.65 -27.60
CA PRO A 76 -25.02 6.38 -27.83
C PRO A 76 -24.99 5.39 -26.65
N THR A 77 -24.29 5.70 -25.57
CA THR A 77 -23.89 4.73 -24.54
C THR A 77 -25.06 4.22 -23.70
N ASN A 78 -26.14 5.01 -23.53
CA ASN A 78 -27.32 4.68 -22.71
C ASN A 78 -26.94 4.02 -21.36
N ASN A 79 -25.83 4.47 -20.78
CA ASN A 79 -25.16 3.89 -19.61
C ASN A 79 -25.66 4.51 -18.30
N GLY A 80 -26.76 5.24 -18.35
CA GLY A 80 -27.37 5.93 -17.21
C GLY A 80 -26.76 7.28 -16.87
N ILE A 81 -25.97 7.89 -17.76
CA ILE A 81 -25.43 9.25 -17.55
C ILE A 81 -26.43 10.28 -18.09
N TRP A 82 -26.76 11.26 -17.26
CA TRP A 82 -27.66 12.36 -17.61
C TRP A 82 -26.89 13.67 -17.56
N SER A 83 -26.99 14.49 -18.60
CA SER A 83 -26.34 15.80 -18.63
C SER A 83 -27.13 16.91 -19.30
N ALA A 84 -26.81 18.15 -18.92
CA ALA A 84 -27.26 19.36 -19.61
C ALA A 84 -26.38 20.56 -19.26
N ASP A 85 -26.22 21.48 -20.20
CA ASP A 85 -25.63 22.80 -19.95
C ASP A 85 -26.73 23.79 -19.55
N VAL A 86 -26.52 24.49 -18.44
CA VAL A 86 -27.51 25.41 -17.86
C VAL A 86 -26.91 26.83 -17.79
N PRO A 87 -27.14 27.68 -18.80
CA PRO A 87 -26.56 29.04 -18.84
C PRO A 87 -26.99 29.96 -17.69
N ALA A 88 -28.13 29.67 -17.05
CA ALA A 88 -28.63 30.46 -15.93
C ALA A 88 -27.96 30.13 -14.59
N ALA A 89 -27.31 28.98 -14.48
CA ALA A 89 -26.63 28.53 -13.27
C ALA A 89 -25.19 29.08 -13.23
N ARG A 90 -24.69 29.32 -12.02
CA ARG A 90 -23.35 29.85 -11.76
C ARG A 90 -22.81 29.37 -10.42
N ALA A 91 -21.50 29.47 -10.22
CA ALA A 91 -20.87 29.22 -8.93
C ALA A 91 -21.58 30.01 -7.80
N GLY A 92 -21.79 29.35 -6.66
CA GLY A 92 -22.54 29.86 -5.51
C GLY A 92 -24.04 29.56 -5.53
N ASP A 93 -24.63 29.16 -6.65
CA ASP A 93 -26.02 28.70 -6.66
C ASP A 93 -26.19 27.39 -5.88
N GLN A 94 -27.31 27.28 -5.17
CA GLN A 94 -27.71 26.04 -4.49
C GLN A 94 -28.56 25.19 -5.41
N TYR A 95 -28.37 23.87 -5.41
CA TYR A 95 -29.06 22.96 -6.33
C TYR A 95 -29.27 21.54 -5.78
N ARG A 96 -30.16 20.80 -6.46
CA ARG A 96 -30.48 19.39 -6.27
C ARG A 96 -30.91 18.74 -7.59
N PHE A 97 -30.89 17.41 -7.62
CA PHE A 97 -31.53 16.61 -8.65
C PHE A 97 -32.92 16.13 -8.21
N SER A 98 -33.86 16.09 -9.15
CA SER A 98 -35.10 15.33 -9.01
C SER A 98 -35.10 14.17 -10.00
N ILE A 99 -35.23 12.95 -9.48
CA ILE A 99 -35.19 11.71 -10.24
C ILE A 99 -36.61 11.12 -10.25
N ASN A 100 -37.11 10.81 -11.44
CA ASN A 100 -38.46 10.29 -11.69
C ASN A 100 -39.59 11.15 -11.06
N GLN A 101 -39.34 12.45 -10.86
CA GLN A 101 -40.21 13.41 -10.14
C GLN A 101 -40.65 12.98 -8.72
N ALA A 102 -39.99 11.97 -8.15
CA ALA A 102 -40.35 11.38 -6.87
C ALA A 102 -39.22 11.48 -5.85
N LEU A 103 -37.98 11.35 -6.31
CA LEU A 103 -36.80 11.36 -5.47
C LEU A 103 -36.07 12.67 -5.61
N VAL A 104 -35.76 13.30 -4.48
CA VAL A 104 -34.92 14.49 -4.42
C VAL A 104 -33.59 14.07 -3.84
N ARG A 105 -32.52 14.36 -4.57
CA ARG A 105 -31.15 13.96 -4.23
C ARG A 105 -30.21 15.14 -4.34
N ARG A 106 -29.25 15.20 -3.43
CA ARG A 106 -28.04 15.98 -3.57
C ARG A 106 -27.15 15.31 -4.62
N ASP A 107 -26.30 16.09 -5.26
CA ASP A 107 -25.31 15.56 -6.21
C ASP A 107 -24.26 14.71 -5.46
N PRO A 108 -24.06 13.42 -5.82
CA PRO A 108 -22.98 12.58 -5.29
C PRO A 108 -21.59 13.17 -5.46
N ARG A 109 -21.40 14.08 -6.42
CA ARG A 109 -20.15 14.79 -6.71
C ARG A 109 -20.20 16.28 -6.35
N ALA A 110 -21.10 16.68 -5.45
CA ALA A 110 -21.09 18.03 -4.92
C ALA A 110 -19.74 18.31 -4.22
N ARG A 111 -18.96 19.26 -4.76
CA ARG A 111 -17.71 19.74 -4.14
C ARG A 111 -17.94 20.58 -2.87
N ARG A 112 -19.16 21.06 -2.69
CA ARG A 112 -19.57 21.89 -1.57
C ARG A 112 -21.04 21.67 -1.25
N VAL A 113 -21.35 21.68 0.03
CA VAL A 113 -22.72 21.60 0.54
C VAL A 113 -23.00 22.75 1.52
N VAL A 114 -24.28 23.00 1.79
CA VAL A 114 -24.67 23.97 2.83
C VAL A 114 -24.36 23.43 4.23
N HIS A 115 -24.74 22.18 4.48
CA HIS A 115 -24.39 21.35 5.65
C HIS A 115 -24.84 19.90 5.38
N SER A 116 -24.43 18.99 6.27
CA SER A 116 -24.88 17.59 6.32
C SER A 116 -26.41 17.41 6.47
N GLY A 117 -26.96 16.25 6.10
CA GLY A 117 -28.40 15.96 6.14
C GLY A 117 -29.18 16.40 4.88
N ASP A 118 -30.44 16.82 5.01
CA ASP A 118 -31.29 17.27 3.88
C ASP A 118 -31.01 18.74 3.47
N ALA A 119 -29.76 19.07 3.16
CA ALA A 119 -29.38 20.38 2.61
C ALA A 119 -29.12 20.29 1.09
N PRO A 120 -29.06 21.40 0.34
CA PRO A 120 -28.70 21.38 -1.06
C PRO A 120 -27.18 21.41 -1.26
N GLY A 121 -26.73 20.94 -2.42
CA GLY A 121 -25.36 21.18 -2.89
C GLY A 121 -25.18 22.64 -3.30
N ILE A 122 -23.94 23.10 -3.35
CA ILE A 122 -23.56 24.43 -3.82
C ILE A 122 -22.63 24.24 -5.02
N ILE A 123 -22.91 24.92 -6.14
CA ILE A 123 -22.03 24.90 -7.30
C ILE A 123 -20.73 25.59 -6.89
N HIS A 124 -19.62 24.85 -6.96
CA HIS A 124 -18.29 25.34 -6.60
C HIS A 124 -17.43 25.38 -7.87
N ASP A 125 -16.69 26.47 -8.03
CA ASP A 125 -15.69 26.61 -9.08
C ASP A 125 -14.32 26.23 -8.49
N PRO A 126 -13.76 25.05 -8.85
CA PRO A 126 -12.46 24.64 -8.31
C PRO A 126 -11.31 25.56 -8.77
N GLY A 127 -11.45 26.26 -9.90
CA GLY A 127 -10.44 27.15 -10.46
C GLY A 127 -10.45 28.56 -9.87
N ALA A 128 -11.46 28.92 -9.05
CA ALA A 128 -11.59 30.27 -8.52
C ALA A 128 -10.63 30.60 -7.37
N TYR A 129 -10.01 29.60 -6.75
CA TYR A 129 -9.04 29.81 -5.67
C TYR A 129 -7.65 30.13 -6.23
N GLU A 130 -7.14 31.31 -5.90
CA GLU A 130 -5.81 31.77 -6.27
C GLU A 130 -4.77 31.28 -5.25
N TRP A 131 -4.00 30.25 -5.62
CA TRP A 131 -2.92 29.71 -4.79
C TRP A 131 -1.78 30.72 -4.64
N SER A 132 -1.30 30.94 -3.41
CA SER A 132 -0.16 31.82 -3.15
C SER A 132 1.18 31.09 -3.28
N THR A 133 1.21 29.79 -2.94
CA THR A 133 2.33 28.90 -3.20
C THR A 133 2.26 28.33 -4.59
N ARG A 134 3.43 28.09 -5.18
CA ARG A 134 3.53 27.38 -6.45
C ARG A 134 3.55 25.87 -6.16
N GLU A 135 3.89 25.06 -7.16
CA GLU A 135 3.88 23.60 -6.97
C GLU A 135 4.91 23.16 -5.91
N HIS A 136 4.41 22.56 -4.83
CA HIS A 136 5.21 21.96 -3.76
C HIS A 136 5.59 20.50 -4.10
N LEU A 137 6.87 20.15 -3.94
CA LEU A 137 7.32 18.77 -3.98
C LEU A 137 7.40 18.19 -2.56
N PRO A 138 6.72 17.08 -2.26
CA PRO A 138 6.82 16.47 -0.94
C PRO A 138 8.22 15.92 -0.63
N PRO A 139 8.57 15.80 0.68
CA PRO A 139 9.78 15.13 1.12
C PRO A 139 9.85 13.68 0.63
N ALA A 140 11.06 13.13 0.55
CA ALA A 140 11.23 11.70 0.27
C ALA A 140 10.66 10.86 1.43
N PRO A 141 10.12 9.64 1.18
CA PRO A 141 9.61 8.78 2.25
C PRO A 141 10.59 8.58 3.42
N GLU A 142 11.88 8.45 3.13
CA GLU A 142 12.96 8.26 4.11
C GLU A 142 13.23 9.50 4.99
N GLU A 143 12.79 10.68 4.55
CA GLU A 143 12.90 11.95 5.26
C GLU A 143 11.63 12.30 6.03
N LEU A 144 10.53 11.59 5.81
CA LEU A 144 9.23 11.92 6.40
C LEU A 144 9.24 11.79 7.92
N VAL A 145 8.69 12.81 8.56
CA VAL A 145 8.32 12.81 9.98
C VAL A 145 6.92 13.41 10.04
N LEU A 146 5.93 12.59 10.41
CA LEU A 146 4.51 12.91 10.31
C LEU A 146 3.98 13.49 11.61
N TYR A 147 3.16 14.54 11.48
CA TYR A 147 2.35 15.08 12.56
C TYR A 147 0.87 14.81 12.25
N GLU A 148 0.26 13.85 12.95
CA GLU A 148 -1.17 13.56 12.81
C GLU A 148 -2.00 14.62 13.54
N LEU A 149 -2.98 15.22 12.85
CA LEU A 149 -3.84 16.25 13.44
C LEU A 149 -5.30 16.19 12.96
N HIS A 150 -6.17 16.68 13.82
CA HIS A 150 -7.61 16.79 13.59
C HIS A 150 -8.04 18.27 13.56
N ILE A 151 -8.60 18.74 12.45
CA ILE A 151 -8.98 20.16 12.27
C ILE A 151 -9.93 20.65 13.37
N GLY A 152 -10.93 19.84 13.71
CA GLY A 152 -11.96 20.22 14.68
C GLY A 152 -11.43 20.47 16.09
N THR A 153 -10.22 20.01 16.43
CA THR A 153 -9.68 20.12 17.80
C THR A 153 -8.22 20.58 17.88
N PHE A 154 -7.46 20.61 16.79
CA PHE A 154 -6.04 21.00 16.86
C PHE A 154 -5.81 22.39 17.48
N ASN A 155 -6.57 23.41 17.04
CA ASN A 155 -6.46 24.77 17.57
C ASN A 155 -7.83 25.40 17.86
N HIS A 156 -8.69 24.64 18.54
CA HIS A 156 -10.00 25.11 18.99
C HIS A 156 -9.98 25.41 20.51
N PRO A 157 -10.66 26.46 21.00
CA PRO A 157 -10.79 26.70 22.43
C PRO A 157 -11.43 25.52 23.19
N ARG A 158 -11.04 25.30 24.45
CA ARG A 158 -11.63 24.34 25.39
C ARG A 158 -12.44 25.06 26.49
N PRO A 159 -13.59 24.53 26.95
CA PRO A 159 -14.54 23.68 26.23
C PRO A 159 -15.60 24.51 25.51
N THR A 160 -15.96 24.14 24.28
CA THR A 160 -17.03 24.79 23.50
C THR A 160 -17.92 23.71 22.87
N PRO A 161 -18.90 23.19 23.64
CA PRO A 161 -19.81 22.15 23.13
C PRO A 161 -20.52 22.61 21.85
N ASN A 162 -20.58 21.73 20.86
CA ASN A 162 -21.22 21.96 19.54
C ASN A 162 -20.52 23.00 18.65
N GLN A 163 -19.26 23.33 18.93
CA GLN A 163 -18.40 24.08 18.02
C GLN A 163 -17.17 23.24 17.72
N VAL A 164 -16.69 23.35 16.49
CA VAL A 164 -15.45 22.71 16.04
C VAL A 164 -14.45 23.75 15.56
N GLY A 165 -13.18 23.35 15.59
CA GLY A 165 -12.09 24.05 14.93
C GLY A 165 -12.32 24.17 13.42
N THR A 166 -11.68 25.16 12.83
CA THR A 166 -11.72 25.44 11.39
C THR A 166 -10.31 25.35 10.81
N PHE A 167 -10.22 25.23 9.49
CA PHE A 167 -8.94 25.26 8.77
C PHE A 167 -8.13 26.53 9.11
N THR A 168 -8.77 27.70 9.15
CA THR A 168 -8.11 28.96 9.53
C THR A 168 -7.53 28.93 10.93
N GLN A 169 -8.25 28.33 11.89
CA GLN A 169 -7.73 28.18 13.25
C GLN A 169 -6.55 27.21 13.27
N ALA A 170 -6.62 26.07 12.60
CA ALA A 170 -5.51 25.14 12.50
C ALA A 170 -4.26 25.80 11.87
N SER A 171 -4.43 26.58 10.80
CA SER A 171 -3.35 27.32 10.13
C SER A 171 -2.55 28.22 11.08
N ALA A 172 -3.18 28.80 12.10
CA ALA A 172 -2.52 29.67 13.08
C ALA A 172 -1.48 28.94 13.98
N ARG A 173 -1.38 27.62 13.90
CA ARG A 173 -0.40 26.80 14.65
C ARG A 173 0.58 26.05 13.77
N LEU A 174 0.56 26.25 12.44
CA LEU A 174 1.50 25.57 11.54
C LEU A 174 2.96 25.95 11.80
N ASP A 175 3.24 27.19 12.25
CA ASP A 175 4.59 27.61 12.65
C ASP A 175 5.15 26.75 13.79
N HIS A 176 4.28 26.29 14.71
CA HIS A 176 4.69 25.40 15.79
C HIS A 176 5.11 24.02 15.25
N VAL A 177 4.31 23.44 14.37
CA VAL A 177 4.58 22.13 13.75
C VAL A 177 5.88 22.18 12.92
N ALA A 178 6.05 23.24 12.12
CA ALA A 178 7.27 23.46 11.35
C ALA A 178 8.50 23.68 12.24
N ALA A 179 8.37 24.43 13.34
CA ALA A 179 9.45 24.69 14.29
C ALA A 179 9.90 23.44 15.07
N LEU A 180 8.97 22.53 15.39
CA LEU A 180 9.29 21.19 15.89
C LEU A 180 10.07 20.37 14.86
N GLY A 181 9.90 20.65 13.58
CA GLY A 181 10.69 20.06 12.53
C GLY A 181 10.09 18.87 11.82
N PHE A 182 8.79 18.65 12.03
CA PHE A 182 7.96 17.86 11.13
C PHE A 182 7.98 18.47 9.73
N ASN A 183 7.88 17.64 8.70
CA ASN A 183 7.82 18.05 7.29
C ASN A 183 6.57 17.55 6.58
N ALA A 184 5.70 16.82 7.28
CA ALA A 184 4.43 16.38 6.76
C ALA A 184 3.38 16.35 7.87
N ILE A 185 2.17 16.75 7.51
CA ILE A 185 0.96 16.61 8.32
C ILE A 185 0.18 15.43 7.76
N GLN A 186 -0.13 14.45 8.61
CA GLN A 186 -1.18 13.49 8.30
C GLN A 186 -2.50 14.07 8.82
N LEU A 187 -3.37 14.45 7.90
CA LEU A 187 -4.61 15.14 8.18
C LEU A 187 -5.75 14.12 8.25
N MET A 188 -6.38 14.00 9.42
CA MET A 188 -7.59 13.19 9.58
C MET A 188 -8.71 13.62 8.59
N PRO A 189 -9.67 12.74 8.26
CA PRO A 189 -10.57 12.99 7.13
C PRO A 189 -11.35 14.31 7.21
N VAL A 190 -11.46 14.98 6.06
CA VAL A 190 -12.14 16.28 5.93
C VAL A 190 -13.32 16.28 4.98
N ALA A 191 -13.70 15.10 4.47
CA ALA A 191 -14.93 14.95 3.68
C ALA A 191 -16.15 15.21 4.58
N GLU A 192 -17.25 15.74 4.00
CA GLU A 192 -18.45 16.06 4.75
C GLU A 192 -19.06 14.81 5.38
N PHE A 193 -19.36 14.89 6.68
CA PHE A 193 -19.88 13.80 7.49
C PHE A 193 -21.19 14.19 8.20
N ALA A 194 -21.88 13.22 8.79
CA ALA A 194 -23.11 13.47 9.51
C ALA A 194 -22.89 14.33 10.78
N GLY A 195 -23.64 15.42 10.92
CA GLY A 195 -23.49 16.37 12.02
C GLY A 195 -22.30 17.32 11.84
N ASN A 196 -21.80 17.89 12.95
CA ASN A 196 -20.68 18.84 12.94
C ASN A 196 -19.46 18.33 13.75
N ASN A 197 -19.65 17.28 14.56
CA ASN A 197 -18.62 16.74 15.46
C ASN A 197 -18.38 15.27 15.08
N SER A 198 -17.30 14.99 14.36
CA SER A 198 -16.85 13.64 14.02
C SER A 198 -15.33 13.60 13.97
N TRP A 199 -14.75 12.40 13.99
CA TRP A 199 -13.36 12.18 13.56
C TRP A 199 -13.21 12.26 12.04
N GLY A 200 -14.32 12.21 11.29
CA GLY A 200 -14.36 12.31 9.83
C GLY A 200 -14.52 10.97 9.11
N TYR A 201 -14.38 9.84 9.81
CA TYR A 201 -14.41 8.49 9.20
C TYR A 201 -15.77 8.00 8.73
N ASN A 202 -16.83 8.80 8.86
CA ASN A 202 -18.20 8.48 8.44
C ASN A 202 -18.69 9.44 7.33
N PRO A 203 -17.99 9.56 6.18
CA PRO A 203 -18.34 10.54 5.17
C PRO A 203 -19.70 10.21 4.53
N ILE A 204 -20.50 11.25 4.28
CA ILE A 204 -21.82 11.14 3.64
C ILE A 204 -21.86 11.79 2.26
N ASP A 205 -20.95 12.74 2.01
CA ASP A 205 -20.73 13.38 0.72
C ASP A 205 -19.20 13.40 0.44
N PRO A 206 -18.62 12.29 -0.05
CA PRO A 206 -17.16 12.13 -0.18
C PRO A 206 -16.43 13.19 -1.01
N TYR A 207 -17.14 13.91 -1.88
CA TYR A 207 -16.60 14.99 -2.72
C TYR A 207 -16.66 16.37 -2.05
N ALA A 208 -17.44 16.54 -1.00
CA ALA A 208 -17.58 17.81 -0.30
C ALA A 208 -16.57 17.89 0.84
N VAL A 209 -15.93 19.05 1.00
CA VAL A 209 -15.14 19.36 2.20
C VAL A 209 -16.06 19.83 3.30
N GLU A 210 -15.85 19.33 4.52
CA GLU A 210 -16.68 19.58 5.71
C GLU A 210 -16.98 21.07 5.91
N SER A 211 -18.27 21.37 5.82
CA SER A 211 -18.83 22.70 5.88
C SER A 211 -18.56 23.38 7.22
N ALA A 212 -18.59 22.63 8.33
CA ALA A 212 -18.28 23.14 9.66
C ALA A 212 -16.81 23.56 9.83
N TYR A 213 -15.89 22.99 9.04
CA TYR A 213 -14.47 23.36 9.04
C TYR A 213 -14.15 24.57 8.16
N GLY A 214 -15.12 25.02 7.35
CA GLY A 214 -15.02 26.18 6.45
C GLY A 214 -15.20 25.85 4.97
N GLY A 215 -15.33 24.58 4.60
CA GLY A 215 -15.53 24.13 3.22
C GLY A 215 -14.26 24.20 2.33
N PRO A 216 -14.42 24.02 1.01
CA PRO A 216 -13.30 23.70 0.11
C PRO A 216 -12.26 24.81 -0.01
N ASP A 217 -12.65 26.08 -0.09
CA ASP A 217 -11.70 27.19 -0.23
C ASP A 217 -10.86 27.39 1.04
N ALA A 218 -11.44 27.13 2.21
CA ALA A 218 -10.72 27.17 3.48
C ALA A 218 -9.71 26.02 3.59
N PHE A 219 -10.04 24.85 3.04
CA PHE A 219 -9.10 23.74 2.95
C PHE A 219 -7.95 24.02 1.98
N LYS A 220 -8.22 24.58 0.79
CA LYS A 220 -7.17 25.03 -0.13
C LYS A 220 -6.23 26.03 0.55
N ALA A 221 -6.78 27.01 1.28
CA ALA A 221 -5.97 27.96 2.05
C ALA A 221 -5.14 27.31 3.17
N PHE A 222 -5.62 26.22 3.79
CA PHE A 222 -4.83 25.45 4.75
C PHE A 222 -3.67 24.71 4.07
N VAL A 223 -3.93 24.02 2.96
CA VAL A 223 -2.87 23.34 2.19
C VAL A 223 -1.83 24.34 1.70
N ASP A 224 -2.27 25.49 1.17
CA ASP A 224 -1.40 26.58 0.72
C ASP A 224 -0.52 27.11 1.88
N ALA A 225 -1.10 27.26 3.08
CA ALA A 225 -0.36 27.68 4.27
C ALA A 225 0.64 26.61 4.77
N CYS A 226 0.35 25.32 4.57
CA CYS A 226 1.28 24.21 4.84
C CYS A 226 2.45 24.22 3.84
N HIS A 227 2.15 24.32 2.55
CA HIS A 227 3.15 24.38 1.47
C HIS A 227 4.11 25.56 1.65
N ALA A 228 3.60 26.73 2.08
CA ALA A 228 4.41 27.91 2.38
C ALA A 228 5.44 27.69 3.50
N ARG A 229 5.28 26.61 4.27
CA ARG A 229 6.17 26.17 5.37
C ARG A 229 6.93 24.89 5.05
N SER A 230 6.90 24.44 3.79
CA SER A 230 7.44 23.14 3.37
C SER A 230 6.87 21.97 4.18
N LEU A 231 5.60 22.05 4.54
CA LEU A 231 4.84 20.96 5.16
C LEU A 231 4.00 20.28 4.08
N ALA A 232 4.29 19.02 3.79
CA ALA A 232 3.43 18.18 2.97
C ALA A 232 2.11 17.90 3.69
N VAL A 233 1.02 17.76 2.96
CA VAL A 233 -0.30 17.36 3.47
C VAL A 233 -0.65 15.97 2.95
N ILE A 234 -0.65 14.97 3.82
CA ILE A 234 -1.11 13.61 3.55
C ILE A 234 -2.54 13.52 4.10
N LEU A 235 -3.54 13.38 3.24
CA LEU A 235 -4.94 13.37 3.67
C LEU A 235 -5.43 11.93 3.89
N ASP A 236 -6.09 11.69 5.02
CA ASP A 236 -6.83 10.46 5.26
C ASP A 236 -8.07 10.40 4.36
N THR A 237 -8.21 9.31 3.60
CA THR A 237 -9.37 9.03 2.75
C THR A 237 -10.08 7.76 3.15
N VAL A 238 -11.41 7.74 3.00
CA VAL A 238 -12.29 6.68 3.50
C VAL A 238 -13.15 6.17 2.36
N HIS A 239 -12.83 4.96 1.89
CA HIS A 239 -13.59 4.26 0.84
C HIS A 239 -13.92 2.81 1.19
N ASN A 240 -13.58 2.36 2.41
CA ASN A 240 -13.96 1.03 2.91
C ASN A 240 -15.46 0.98 3.28
N HIS A 241 -16.03 2.09 3.73
CA HIS A 241 -17.45 2.30 3.96
C HIS A 241 -17.81 3.78 3.77
N TYR A 242 -19.10 4.08 3.74
CA TYR A 242 -19.64 5.45 3.90
C TYR A 242 -20.61 5.49 5.09
N GLY A 243 -21.10 6.67 5.46
CA GLY A 243 -21.99 6.87 6.61
C GLY A 243 -23.23 5.96 6.65
N ALA A 244 -23.98 5.97 7.74
CA ALA A 244 -25.14 5.09 7.88
C ALA A 244 -26.22 5.36 6.81
N GLY A 245 -27.01 4.35 6.45
CA GLY A 245 -28.00 4.45 5.36
C GLY A 245 -28.98 5.63 5.50
N ASP A 246 -29.41 5.95 6.71
CA ASP A 246 -30.30 7.10 6.98
C ASP A 246 -29.60 8.45 6.74
N ASP A 247 -28.31 8.57 7.07
CA ASP A 247 -27.52 9.79 6.83
C ASP A 247 -27.22 9.99 5.34
N LEU A 248 -27.09 8.89 4.59
CA LEU A 248 -26.86 8.86 3.15
C LEU A 248 -28.15 9.02 2.30
N GLN A 249 -29.33 9.04 2.92
CA GLN A 249 -30.63 9.03 2.21
C GLN A 249 -30.81 10.20 1.24
N HIS A 250 -30.15 11.32 1.50
CA HIS A 250 -30.20 12.51 0.67
C HIS A 250 -29.09 12.57 -0.39
N SER A 251 -28.09 11.69 -0.30
CA SER A 251 -26.96 11.55 -1.23
C SER A 251 -26.99 10.15 -1.87
N LEU A 252 -26.09 9.24 -1.51
CA LEU A 252 -25.78 8.01 -2.23
C LEU A 252 -26.82 6.89 -2.06
N TRP A 253 -27.57 6.87 -0.95
CA TRP A 253 -28.43 5.74 -0.60
C TRP A 253 -29.72 5.71 -1.45
N GLU A 254 -29.95 4.58 -2.14
CA GLU A 254 -31.06 4.43 -3.08
C GLU A 254 -31.14 5.61 -4.06
N PHE A 255 -29.96 6.07 -4.55
CA PHE A 255 -29.81 7.34 -5.26
C PHE A 255 -30.86 7.52 -6.36
N ASP A 256 -30.97 6.56 -7.27
CA ASP A 256 -31.87 6.61 -8.42
C ASP A 256 -33.22 5.88 -8.19
N GLY A 257 -33.46 5.41 -6.98
CA GLY A 257 -34.68 4.70 -6.57
C GLY A 257 -34.62 3.19 -6.71
N TRP A 258 -33.56 2.65 -7.30
CA TRP A 258 -33.29 1.22 -7.24
C TRP A 258 -32.63 0.87 -5.91
N ARG A 259 -33.20 -0.11 -5.22
CA ARG A 259 -32.73 -0.54 -3.88
C ARG A 259 -31.72 -1.68 -3.94
N GLY A 260 -31.79 -2.49 -5.00
CA GLY A 260 -30.98 -3.70 -5.09
C GLY A 260 -31.32 -4.73 -4.01
N PHE A 261 -30.43 -5.71 -3.83
CA PHE A 261 -30.65 -6.83 -2.89
C PHE A 261 -30.29 -6.46 -1.45
N SER A 262 -29.23 -5.67 -1.26
CA SER A 262 -28.76 -5.19 0.04
C SER A 262 -29.49 -3.93 0.52
N GLY A 263 -30.26 -3.27 -0.34
CA GLY A 263 -31.03 -2.07 -0.01
C GLY A 263 -30.34 -0.74 -0.33
N GLY A 264 -29.02 -0.71 -0.51
CA GLY A 264 -28.26 0.53 -0.72
C GLY A 264 -28.34 1.16 -2.11
N GLY A 265 -28.80 0.42 -3.12
CA GLY A 265 -28.91 0.91 -4.49
C GLY A 265 -27.59 0.92 -5.27
N ILE A 266 -27.47 1.80 -6.27
CA ILE A 266 -26.48 1.64 -7.36
C ILE A 266 -25.00 1.85 -6.97
N TYR A 267 -24.72 2.48 -5.83
CA TYR A 267 -23.37 2.76 -5.34
C TYR A 267 -22.81 1.71 -4.38
N PHE A 268 -23.67 0.88 -3.77
CA PHE A 268 -23.30 -0.01 -2.67
C PHE A 268 -23.34 -1.47 -3.08
N ALA A 269 -22.48 -2.28 -2.43
CA ALA A 269 -22.32 -3.69 -2.75
C ALA A 269 -23.64 -4.46 -2.61
N GLN A 270 -23.94 -5.31 -3.59
CA GLN A 270 -25.23 -6.01 -3.70
C GLN A 270 -25.25 -7.37 -2.99
N ASP A 271 -24.08 -7.98 -2.82
CA ASP A 271 -23.92 -9.24 -2.10
C ASP A 271 -24.04 -8.97 -0.59
N PRO A 272 -25.04 -9.51 0.13
CA PRO A 272 -25.21 -9.29 1.56
C PRO A 272 -23.99 -9.69 2.41
N ALA A 273 -23.18 -10.64 1.95
CA ALA A 273 -21.95 -11.03 2.66
C ALA A 273 -20.84 -9.97 2.55
N LYS A 274 -20.94 -9.08 1.56
CA LYS A 274 -19.99 -7.99 1.27
C LYS A 274 -20.63 -6.60 1.41
N ALA A 275 -21.91 -6.49 1.73
CA ALA A 275 -22.61 -5.21 1.76
C ALA A 275 -22.25 -4.36 2.97
N GLU A 276 -21.96 -4.99 4.10
CA GLU A 276 -21.76 -4.30 5.38
C GLU A 276 -20.30 -4.36 5.86
N THR A 277 -19.92 -3.34 6.60
CA THR A 277 -18.70 -3.26 7.42
C THR A 277 -19.10 -3.02 8.88
N PRO A 278 -18.16 -3.01 9.85
CA PRO A 278 -18.48 -2.63 11.23
C PRO A 278 -19.07 -1.21 11.38
N TRP A 279 -18.85 -0.32 10.41
CA TRP A 279 -19.15 1.11 10.53
C TRP A 279 -20.24 1.61 9.57
N GLY A 280 -20.47 0.92 8.46
CA GLY A 280 -21.47 1.31 7.46
C GLY A 280 -21.44 0.48 6.17
N PRO A 281 -22.28 0.83 5.19
CA PRO A 281 -22.38 0.11 3.94
C PRO A 281 -21.12 0.28 3.07
N ARG A 282 -20.68 -0.81 2.46
CA ARG A 282 -19.51 -0.89 1.59
C ARG A 282 -19.85 -0.46 0.15
N PRO A 283 -19.02 0.39 -0.49
CA PRO A 283 -19.17 0.69 -1.92
C PRO A 283 -19.07 -0.57 -2.79
N ASP A 284 -19.78 -0.60 -3.92
CA ASP A 284 -19.74 -1.76 -4.83
C ASP A 284 -18.48 -1.78 -5.70
N PHE A 285 -17.38 -2.31 -5.16
CA PHE A 285 -16.11 -2.38 -5.90
C PHE A 285 -16.19 -3.21 -7.19
N SER A 286 -17.20 -4.08 -7.34
CA SER A 286 -17.40 -4.86 -8.58
C SER A 286 -17.86 -4.00 -9.76
N ARG A 287 -18.45 -2.83 -9.49
CA ARG A 287 -18.97 -1.92 -10.53
C ARG A 287 -17.90 -0.95 -11.01
N PRO A 288 -17.58 -0.94 -12.32
CA PRO A 288 -16.62 0.01 -12.88
C PRO A 288 -16.96 1.48 -12.58
N GLN A 289 -18.25 1.85 -12.58
CA GLN A 289 -18.69 3.22 -12.30
C GLN A 289 -18.40 3.66 -10.86
N VAL A 290 -18.47 2.73 -9.89
CA VAL A 290 -18.14 3.00 -8.49
C VAL A 290 -16.61 3.06 -8.31
N ARG A 291 -15.86 2.21 -9.00
CA ARG A 291 -14.39 2.31 -9.03
C ARG A 291 -13.93 3.65 -9.62
N GLN A 292 -14.56 4.08 -10.73
CA GLN A 292 -14.29 5.40 -11.32
C GLN A 292 -14.69 6.54 -10.37
N TYR A 293 -15.85 6.44 -9.69
CA TYR A 293 -16.24 7.40 -8.64
C TYR A 293 -15.18 7.57 -7.56
N ILE A 294 -14.55 6.48 -7.12
CA ILE A 294 -13.49 6.51 -6.13
C ILE A 294 -12.22 7.13 -6.75
N ARG A 295 -11.77 6.66 -7.92
CA ARG A 295 -10.58 7.21 -8.60
C ARG A 295 -10.69 8.72 -8.86
N ASP A 296 -11.85 9.19 -9.33
CA ASP A 296 -12.14 10.62 -9.54
C ASP A 296 -12.05 11.44 -8.24
N ASN A 297 -12.48 10.86 -7.10
CA ASN A 297 -12.37 11.51 -5.79
C ASN A 297 -10.91 11.65 -5.37
N ILE A 298 -10.12 10.60 -5.59
CA ILE A 298 -8.68 10.62 -5.36
C ILE A 298 -8.01 11.67 -6.24
N ARG A 299 -8.35 11.74 -7.54
CA ARG A 299 -7.83 12.77 -8.45
C ARG A 299 -8.17 14.18 -7.95
N MET A 300 -9.41 14.40 -7.50
CA MET A 300 -9.84 15.68 -6.93
C MET A 300 -8.94 16.12 -5.76
N TRP A 301 -8.63 15.23 -4.82
CA TRP A 301 -7.74 15.58 -3.70
C TRP A 301 -6.34 15.96 -4.18
N LEU A 302 -5.78 15.20 -5.12
CA LEU A 302 -4.41 15.38 -5.61
C LEU A 302 -4.25 16.61 -6.52
N GLU A 303 -5.25 16.91 -7.37
CA GLU A 303 -5.20 18.00 -8.35
C GLU A 303 -5.84 19.29 -7.84
N ASP A 304 -7.12 19.23 -7.46
CA ASP A 304 -7.90 20.42 -7.13
C ASP A 304 -7.52 21.00 -5.75
N PHE A 305 -7.19 20.12 -4.80
CA PHE A 305 -6.77 20.48 -3.45
C PHE A 305 -5.26 20.36 -3.22
N ARG A 306 -4.51 19.86 -4.20
CA ARG A 306 -3.04 19.78 -4.20
C ARG A 306 -2.45 19.05 -2.99
N VAL A 307 -3.17 18.10 -2.39
CA VAL A 307 -2.59 17.30 -1.29
C VAL A 307 -1.39 16.51 -1.81
N ASP A 308 -0.42 16.25 -0.93
CA ASP A 308 0.87 15.65 -1.27
C ASP A 308 0.87 14.13 -1.19
N GLY A 309 -0.19 13.54 -0.67
CA GLY A 309 -0.37 12.11 -0.58
C GLY A 309 -1.65 11.76 0.15
N LEU A 310 -1.89 10.47 0.29
CA LEU A 310 -3.08 9.94 0.95
C LEU A 310 -2.71 8.80 1.88
N ARG A 311 -3.40 8.75 3.02
CA ARG A 311 -3.49 7.55 3.86
C ARG A 311 -4.87 6.94 3.67
N TRP A 312 -4.92 5.68 3.26
CA TRP A 312 -6.16 4.96 3.04
C TRP A 312 -6.61 4.28 4.33
N ASP A 313 -7.80 4.65 4.78
CA ASP A 313 -8.42 4.06 5.95
C ASP A 313 -8.91 2.64 5.70
N ALA A 314 -8.56 1.76 6.63
CA ALA A 314 -9.01 0.40 6.81
C ALA A 314 -9.03 -0.41 5.50
N THR A 315 -7.89 -0.44 4.79
CA THR A 315 -7.74 -1.14 3.50
C THR A 315 -8.09 -2.61 3.60
N LEU A 316 -7.95 -3.20 4.80
CA LEU A 316 -8.41 -4.55 5.11
C LEU A 316 -9.89 -4.74 4.76
N TYR A 317 -10.76 -3.78 5.10
CA TYR A 317 -12.19 -3.87 4.84
C TYR A 317 -12.59 -3.53 3.40
N ILE A 318 -11.65 -3.03 2.59
CA ILE A 318 -11.79 -2.91 1.13
C ILE A 318 -11.54 -4.28 0.49
N ARG A 319 -10.44 -4.95 0.87
CA ARG A 319 -9.99 -6.20 0.26
C ARG A 319 -10.54 -7.46 0.93
N GLN A 320 -11.18 -7.36 2.09
CA GLN A 320 -11.76 -8.46 2.85
C GLN A 320 -13.07 -8.07 3.55
N THR A 321 -13.92 -9.07 3.85
CA THR A 321 -15.09 -8.92 4.72
C THR A 321 -14.69 -8.95 6.20
N THR A 322 -15.61 -8.62 7.11
CA THR A 322 -15.41 -8.73 8.57
C THR A 322 -15.06 -10.15 9.03
N ASN A 323 -15.46 -11.17 8.25
CA ASN A 323 -15.09 -12.57 8.50
C ASN A 323 -13.83 -12.98 7.70
N PHE A 324 -13.00 -12.02 7.30
CA PHE A 324 -11.75 -12.20 6.57
C PHE A 324 -11.90 -12.93 5.22
N THR A 325 -13.07 -12.84 4.58
CA THR A 325 -13.27 -13.41 3.25
C THR A 325 -12.71 -12.44 2.19
N PRO A 326 -11.82 -12.87 1.28
CA PRO A 326 -11.26 -12.00 0.25
C PRO A 326 -12.31 -11.38 -0.68
N ILE A 327 -12.09 -10.11 -1.04
CA ILE A 327 -12.85 -9.32 -2.01
C ILE A 327 -11.91 -8.94 -3.15
N ALA A 328 -11.87 -9.78 -4.19
CA ALA A 328 -10.96 -9.60 -5.33
C ALA A 328 -11.12 -8.24 -6.02
N ASP A 329 -12.35 -7.75 -6.17
CA ASP A 329 -12.63 -6.44 -6.77
C ASP A 329 -12.07 -5.28 -5.94
N GLY A 330 -12.07 -5.41 -4.61
CA GLY A 330 -11.49 -4.41 -3.71
C GLY A 330 -9.96 -4.42 -3.76
N ALA A 331 -9.34 -5.59 -3.80
CA ALA A 331 -7.90 -5.71 -4.02
C ALA A 331 -7.48 -5.16 -5.40
N ALA A 332 -8.27 -5.40 -6.44
CA ALA A 332 -8.06 -4.82 -7.77
C ALA A 332 -8.17 -3.30 -7.74
N LEU A 333 -9.20 -2.73 -7.11
CA LEU A 333 -9.35 -1.28 -6.94
C LEU A 333 -8.12 -0.64 -6.30
N LEU A 334 -7.60 -1.23 -5.21
CA LEU A 334 -6.41 -0.70 -4.53
C LEU A 334 -5.17 -0.72 -5.43
N ARG A 335 -4.94 -1.83 -6.16
CA ARG A 335 -3.85 -1.94 -7.13
C ARG A 335 -3.97 -0.91 -8.24
N ASP A 336 -5.13 -0.89 -8.91
CA ASP A 336 -5.37 -0.02 -10.06
C ASP A 336 -5.16 1.46 -9.70
N ILE A 337 -5.62 1.89 -8.51
CA ILE A 337 -5.41 3.26 -8.04
C ILE A 337 -3.96 3.50 -7.65
N ASN A 338 -3.29 2.57 -6.98
CA ASN A 338 -1.88 2.74 -6.63
C ASN A 338 -0.98 2.77 -7.87
N ASP A 339 -1.28 1.98 -8.90
CA ASP A 339 -0.57 1.96 -10.19
C ASP A 339 -0.80 3.24 -10.98
N TRP A 340 -2.05 3.69 -11.06
CA TRP A 340 -2.39 4.96 -11.65
C TRP A 340 -1.70 6.13 -10.92
N MET A 341 -1.74 6.16 -9.59
CA MET A 341 -1.02 7.16 -8.80
C MET A 341 0.49 7.04 -8.99
N ALA A 342 1.04 5.82 -9.06
CA ALA A 342 2.46 5.62 -9.36
C ALA A 342 2.81 6.30 -10.68
N MET A 343 1.96 6.11 -11.69
CA MET A 343 2.14 6.56 -13.07
C MET A 343 1.98 8.08 -13.24
N GLU A 344 0.87 8.64 -12.79
CA GLU A 344 0.52 10.05 -13.03
C GLU A 344 1.05 10.99 -11.92
N PHE A 345 1.22 10.46 -10.70
CA PHE A 345 1.57 11.21 -9.51
C PHE A 345 2.71 10.56 -8.71
N PRO A 346 3.85 10.25 -9.34
CA PRO A 346 4.96 9.50 -8.72
C PRO A 346 5.53 10.15 -7.46
N GLU A 347 5.40 11.47 -7.35
CA GLU A 347 5.82 12.24 -6.17
C GLU A 347 4.87 12.07 -4.97
N LYS A 348 3.62 11.65 -5.19
CA LYS A 348 2.59 11.63 -4.15
C LYS A 348 2.73 10.41 -3.25
N ILE A 349 2.55 10.65 -1.95
CA ILE A 349 2.75 9.64 -0.90
C ILE A 349 1.52 8.73 -0.81
N ARG A 350 1.74 7.42 -0.68
CA ARG A 350 0.69 6.40 -0.59
C ARG A 350 0.87 5.53 0.64
N ILE A 351 0.03 5.76 1.66
CA ILE A 351 0.05 5.05 2.93
C ILE A 351 -1.24 4.22 3.06
N ALA A 352 -1.14 3.00 3.54
CA ALA A 352 -2.28 2.16 3.91
C ALA A 352 -2.42 2.05 5.43
N GLU A 353 -3.64 1.90 5.91
CA GLU A 353 -3.93 1.28 7.19
C GLU A 353 -4.64 -0.06 6.95
N ASP A 354 -3.88 -1.15 7.08
CA ASP A 354 -4.42 -2.52 6.98
C ASP A 354 -4.34 -3.24 8.34
N LEU A 355 -3.35 -2.88 9.17
CA LEU A 355 -3.07 -3.36 10.53
C LEU A 355 -2.90 -4.88 10.70
N THR A 356 -2.93 -5.65 9.61
CA THR A 356 -2.71 -7.10 9.63
C THR A 356 -1.24 -7.50 9.67
N GLY A 357 -0.32 -6.57 9.38
CA GLY A 357 1.09 -6.87 9.15
C GLY A 357 1.34 -7.63 7.83
N ASP A 358 0.38 -7.63 6.91
CA ASP A 358 0.49 -8.25 5.59
C ASP A 358 1.39 -7.43 4.67
N TRP A 359 2.56 -7.96 4.36
CA TRP A 359 3.55 -7.26 3.54
C TRP A 359 3.12 -7.09 2.09
N LEU A 360 2.15 -7.88 1.60
CA LEU A 360 1.59 -7.72 0.26
C LEU A 360 1.01 -6.32 0.05
N VAL A 361 0.54 -5.67 1.11
CA VAL A 361 0.03 -4.28 1.05
C VAL A 361 1.10 -3.33 0.50
N THR A 362 2.34 -3.50 0.93
CA THR A 362 3.50 -2.65 0.58
C THR A 362 4.41 -3.26 -0.48
N THR A 363 4.05 -4.43 -1.01
CA THR A 363 4.74 -5.07 -2.12
C THR A 363 4.33 -4.36 -3.42
N PRO A 364 5.28 -4.07 -4.34
CA PRO A 364 4.96 -3.52 -5.65
C PRO A 364 3.90 -4.37 -6.37
N SER A 365 2.95 -3.72 -7.04
CA SER A 365 1.89 -4.38 -7.83
C SER A 365 2.43 -5.25 -8.97
N THR A 366 3.64 -4.97 -9.46
CA THR A 366 4.37 -5.77 -10.45
C THR A 366 4.78 -7.15 -9.93
N GLU A 367 4.79 -7.34 -8.61
CA GLU A 367 5.09 -8.62 -7.96
C GLU A 367 3.78 -9.34 -7.58
N SER A 368 3.80 -10.67 -7.59
CA SER A 368 2.60 -11.49 -7.39
C SER A 368 1.88 -11.16 -6.07
N GLY A 369 0.67 -10.58 -6.19
CA GLY A 369 -0.21 -10.28 -5.06
C GLY A 369 0.02 -8.92 -4.38
N GLY A 370 0.97 -8.10 -4.84
CA GLY A 370 1.25 -6.79 -4.26
C GLY A 370 0.14 -5.74 -4.50
N LEU A 371 -0.11 -4.86 -3.53
CA LEU A 371 -1.10 -3.77 -3.63
C LEU A 371 -0.51 -2.41 -4.01
N GLY A 372 0.81 -2.25 -4.01
CA GLY A 372 1.49 -1.06 -4.52
C GLY A 372 1.55 0.15 -3.58
N PHE A 373 1.18 0.03 -2.29
CA PHE A 373 1.41 1.12 -1.33
C PHE A 373 2.89 1.29 -1.01
N GLN A 374 3.32 2.51 -0.71
CA GLN A 374 4.70 2.79 -0.29
C GLN A 374 4.95 2.38 1.15
N SER A 375 3.95 2.60 2.02
CA SER A 375 4.03 2.35 3.45
C SER A 375 2.70 1.87 4.02
N GLN A 376 2.73 1.19 5.16
CA GLN A 376 1.53 0.91 5.95
C GLN A 376 1.74 1.23 7.43
N TRP A 377 0.67 1.51 8.17
CA TRP A 377 0.75 1.64 9.62
C TRP A 377 1.20 0.32 10.28
N ASP A 378 2.15 0.40 11.21
CA ASP A 378 2.65 -0.75 11.99
C ASP A 378 2.14 -0.67 13.44
N ARG A 379 0.93 -1.19 13.65
CA ARG A 379 0.33 -1.32 14.98
C ARG A 379 1.12 -2.28 15.89
N THR A 380 1.82 -3.26 15.32
CA THR A 380 2.60 -4.20 16.14
C THR A 380 3.81 -3.52 16.80
N PHE A 381 4.41 -2.53 16.12
CA PHE A 381 5.42 -1.67 16.73
C PHE A 381 4.86 -0.92 17.95
N HIS A 382 3.68 -0.28 17.79
CA HIS A 382 3.02 0.42 18.89
C HIS A 382 2.83 -0.54 20.07
N GLU A 383 2.14 -1.66 19.86
CA GLU A 383 1.75 -2.61 20.91
C GLU A 383 2.96 -3.19 21.65
N ASP A 384 4.02 -3.55 20.93
CA ASP A 384 5.22 -4.10 21.55
C ASP A 384 5.99 -3.04 22.34
N VAL A 385 6.19 -1.85 21.76
CA VAL A 385 6.98 -0.78 22.39
C VAL A 385 6.29 -0.22 23.61
N THR A 386 5.00 0.14 23.52
CA THR A 386 4.28 0.74 24.65
C THR A 386 4.17 -0.24 25.82
N ARG A 387 3.83 -1.51 25.55
CA ARG A 387 3.76 -2.58 26.56
C ARG A 387 5.08 -2.78 27.31
N GLN A 388 6.22 -2.81 26.62
CA GLN A 388 7.53 -2.99 27.28
C GLN A 388 7.96 -1.78 28.11
N ILE A 389 7.44 -0.60 27.78
CA ILE A 389 7.67 0.62 28.53
C ILE A 389 6.75 0.70 29.76
N THR A 390 5.48 0.36 29.62
CA THR A 390 4.50 0.49 30.71
C THR A 390 4.59 -0.65 31.72
N ASN A 391 4.96 -1.87 31.30
CA ASN A 391 5.02 -3.04 32.18
C ASN A 391 6.42 -3.66 32.31
N ASP A 392 7.10 -3.37 33.41
CA ASP A 392 8.41 -3.92 33.75
C ASP A 392 8.39 -5.44 34.04
N ALA A 393 7.26 -5.99 34.51
CA ALA A 393 7.18 -7.36 35.01
C ALA A 393 7.15 -8.41 33.90
N THR A 394 6.62 -8.06 32.73
CA THR A 394 6.49 -8.94 31.56
C THR A 394 7.45 -8.53 30.44
N ARG A 395 8.51 -7.80 30.78
CA ARG A 395 9.39 -7.16 29.80
C ARG A 395 10.07 -8.17 28.88
N ASP A 396 9.82 -8.04 27.58
CA ASP A 396 10.51 -8.71 26.48
C ASP A 396 11.09 -7.68 25.50
N LEU A 397 12.34 -7.28 25.73
CA LEU A 397 13.04 -6.40 24.78
C LEU A 397 13.43 -7.11 23.49
N GLY A 398 13.28 -8.44 23.38
CA GLY A 398 13.50 -9.18 22.14
C GLY A 398 12.52 -8.75 21.05
N ALA A 399 11.25 -8.56 21.41
CA ALA A 399 10.23 -8.01 20.51
C ALA A 399 10.59 -6.60 20.04
N VAL A 400 11.00 -5.72 20.96
CA VAL A 400 11.45 -4.36 20.62
C VAL A 400 12.69 -4.39 19.72
N ALA A 401 13.65 -5.28 20.00
CA ALA A 401 14.83 -5.44 19.16
C ALA A 401 14.47 -5.91 17.75
N ALA A 402 13.50 -6.82 17.59
CA ALA A 402 13.04 -7.26 16.27
C ALA A 402 12.50 -6.07 15.45
N HIS A 403 11.70 -5.21 16.08
CA HIS A 403 11.23 -3.96 15.47
C HIS A 403 12.37 -3.01 15.10
N MET A 404 13.36 -2.85 15.98
CA MET A 404 14.49 -1.95 15.74
C MET A 404 15.51 -2.50 14.72
N ALA A 405 15.48 -3.80 14.41
CA ALA A 405 16.37 -4.48 13.45
C ALA A 405 15.72 -4.74 12.08
N TRP A 406 14.55 -4.16 11.83
CA TRP A 406 13.76 -4.43 10.63
C TRP A 406 14.41 -3.88 9.34
N SER A 407 14.25 -4.60 8.21
CA SER A 407 15.01 -4.40 6.98
C SER A 407 14.23 -3.85 5.77
N GLY A 408 13.08 -3.18 5.96
CA GLY A 408 12.27 -2.63 4.85
C GLY A 408 12.19 -1.09 4.80
N ASP A 409 13.11 -0.42 5.49
CA ASP A 409 13.27 1.03 5.77
C ASP A 409 11.99 1.89 5.90
N VAL A 410 11.29 2.20 4.80
CA VAL A 410 10.16 3.15 4.78
C VAL A 410 8.80 2.48 4.57
N ARG A 411 8.73 1.16 4.43
CA ARG A 411 7.45 0.45 4.21
C ARG A 411 6.50 0.46 5.40
N ARG A 412 6.86 1.11 6.50
CA ARG A 412 6.00 1.25 7.66
C ARG A 412 5.99 2.65 8.25
N VAL A 413 4.85 3.03 8.82
CA VAL A 413 4.69 4.18 9.71
C VAL A 413 4.72 3.65 11.14
N VAL A 414 5.64 4.18 11.95
CA VAL A 414 5.87 3.78 13.34
C VAL A 414 5.48 4.90 14.29
N TYR A 415 4.77 4.56 15.36
CA TYR A 415 4.23 5.54 16.29
C TYR A 415 4.05 4.94 17.69
N THR A 416 3.88 5.82 18.66
CA THR A 416 3.49 5.45 20.05
C THR A 416 2.09 5.93 20.40
N GLU A 417 1.56 6.91 19.67
CA GLU A 417 0.17 7.33 19.73
C GLU A 417 -0.29 7.61 18.29
N SER A 418 -1.45 7.07 17.91
CA SER A 418 -2.27 7.63 16.84
C SER A 418 -3.62 8.07 17.41
N HIS A 419 -4.49 8.65 16.60
CA HIS A 419 -5.85 8.97 17.01
C HIS A 419 -6.63 7.75 17.54
N ASP A 420 -6.34 6.53 17.07
CA ASP A 420 -7.04 5.31 17.49
C ASP A 420 -6.64 4.88 18.90
N GLU A 421 -5.35 4.89 19.26
CA GLU A 421 -4.89 4.44 20.57
C GLU A 421 -5.14 5.47 21.68
N VAL A 422 -5.47 6.72 21.32
CA VAL A 422 -5.71 7.80 22.29
C VAL A 422 -7.11 8.40 22.21
N GLY A 423 -7.95 7.92 21.30
CA GLY A 423 -9.28 8.45 21.02
C GLY A 423 -10.35 7.96 21.97
N TYR A 424 -11.26 8.85 22.40
CA TYR A 424 -12.33 8.53 23.34
C TYR A 424 -13.35 7.49 22.82
N LEU A 425 -13.52 7.33 21.50
CA LEU A 425 -14.41 6.31 20.95
C LEU A 425 -13.88 4.89 21.21
N ASN A 426 -12.57 4.76 21.43
CA ASN A 426 -11.89 3.50 21.68
C ASN A 426 -11.54 3.34 23.18
N GLU A 427 -12.14 4.14 24.07
CA GLU A 427 -11.87 4.06 25.53
C GLU A 427 -12.19 2.67 26.10
N ASP A 428 -13.31 2.08 25.66
CA ASP A 428 -13.72 0.72 26.04
C ASP A 428 -12.76 -0.36 25.50
N GLU A 429 -12.02 -0.06 24.43
CA GLU A 429 -10.96 -0.90 23.86
C GLU A 429 -9.58 -0.65 24.52
N GLY A 430 -9.53 0.26 25.49
CA GLY A 430 -8.34 0.53 26.30
C GLY A 430 -7.55 1.77 25.89
N ALA A 431 -8.07 2.61 24.99
CA ALA A 431 -7.39 3.83 24.52
C ALA A 431 -6.99 4.75 25.67
N LYS A 432 -5.73 5.20 25.67
CA LYS A 432 -5.10 6.02 26.71
C LYS A 432 -3.97 6.85 26.11
N ARG A 433 -3.84 8.11 26.53
CA ARG A 433 -2.61 8.87 26.31
C ARG A 433 -1.44 8.19 27.01
N PHE A 434 -0.30 8.11 26.35
CA PHE A 434 0.85 7.35 26.81
C PHE A 434 1.37 7.79 28.19
N PRO A 435 1.46 9.09 28.54
CA PRO A 435 1.84 9.50 29.89
C PRO A 435 0.86 9.01 30.97
N ALA A 436 -0.44 8.96 30.66
CA ALA A 436 -1.49 8.49 31.56
C ALA A 436 -1.47 6.96 31.72
N GLU A 437 -1.11 6.23 30.66
CA GLU A 437 -0.91 4.79 30.72
C GLU A 437 0.33 4.42 31.57
N ILE A 438 1.43 5.13 31.39
CA ILE A 438 2.69 4.90 32.12
C ILE A 438 2.52 5.09 33.64
N ALA A 439 1.87 6.18 34.04
CA ALA A 439 1.72 6.51 35.46
C ALA A 439 0.29 7.00 35.75
N PRO A 440 -0.66 6.05 35.91
CA PRO A 440 -2.03 6.38 36.26
C PRO A 440 -2.08 7.26 37.52
N GLY A 441 -2.68 8.44 37.42
CA GLY A 441 -2.79 9.42 38.52
C GLY A 441 -1.59 10.38 38.68
N ALA A 442 -0.49 10.17 37.95
CA ALA A 442 0.63 11.11 37.89
C ALA A 442 1.20 11.25 36.47
N PRO A 443 0.38 11.61 35.45
CA PRO A 443 0.77 11.62 34.04
C PRO A 443 1.85 12.66 33.70
N PHE A 444 2.08 13.62 34.61
CA PHE A 444 3.15 14.60 34.48
C PHE A 444 4.35 14.30 35.38
N GLY A 445 4.33 13.22 36.16
CA GLY A 445 5.38 12.87 37.11
C GLY A 445 6.68 12.43 36.43
N LEU A 446 7.77 12.32 37.20
CA LEU A 446 9.09 11.95 36.68
C LEU A 446 9.06 10.66 35.86
N LEU A 447 8.36 9.62 36.33
CA LEU A 447 8.26 8.34 35.65
C LEU A 447 7.57 8.48 34.29
N ALA A 448 6.44 9.19 34.23
CA ALA A 448 5.69 9.44 33.01
C ALA A 448 6.56 10.16 31.96
N ARG A 449 7.23 11.25 32.36
CA ARG A 449 8.12 11.99 31.45
C ARG A 449 9.26 11.12 30.95
N LYS A 450 9.96 10.42 31.86
CA LYS A 450 11.07 9.52 31.51
C LYS A 450 10.68 8.47 30.48
N LYS A 451 9.65 7.68 30.78
CA LYS A 451 9.21 6.59 29.92
C LYS A 451 8.55 7.09 28.62
N SER A 452 7.87 8.24 28.64
CA SER A 452 7.36 8.87 27.42
C SER A 452 8.49 9.26 26.48
N THR A 453 9.57 9.87 27.02
CA THR A 453 10.74 10.24 26.22
C THR A 453 11.50 9.03 25.66
N LEU A 454 11.51 7.91 26.41
CA LEU A 454 12.04 6.64 25.93
C LEU A 454 11.24 6.12 24.73
N GLY A 455 9.91 6.11 24.80
CA GLY A 455 9.06 5.69 23.68
C GLY A 455 9.18 6.60 22.45
N ALA A 456 9.18 7.92 22.65
CA ALA A 456 9.41 8.88 21.58
C ALA A 456 10.78 8.66 20.90
N ALA A 457 11.85 8.50 21.68
CA ALA A 457 13.17 8.24 21.11
C ALA A 457 13.23 6.93 20.31
N LEU A 458 12.51 5.88 20.72
CA LEU A 458 12.43 4.64 19.94
C LEU A 458 11.68 4.85 18.61
N ALA A 459 10.53 5.53 18.62
CA ALA A 459 9.79 5.82 17.40
C ALA A 459 10.62 6.63 16.38
N PHE A 460 11.31 7.67 16.84
CA PHE A 460 12.13 8.55 15.98
C PHE A 460 13.48 7.95 15.56
N THR A 461 13.89 6.82 16.12
CA THR A 461 15.16 6.16 15.75
C THR A 461 14.97 4.76 15.18
N ALA A 462 13.74 4.26 15.13
CA ALA A 462 13.37 3.02 14.46
C ALA A 462 13.47 3.18 12.93
N PRO A 463 13.76 2.08 12.20
CA PRO A 463 13.50 2.03 10.77
C PRO A 463 12.00 2.21 10.51
N GLY A 464 11.62 3.16 9.66
CA GLY A 464 10.23 3.54 9.41
C GLY A 464 10.05 5.05 9.30
N ILE A 465 8.83 5.44 8.93
CA ILE A 465 8.37 6.83 8.97
C ILE A 465 7.80 7.08 10.38
N PRO A 466 8.46 7.90 11.23
CA PRO A 466 7.90 8.22 12.53
C PRO A 466 6.70 9.16 12.41
N MET A 467 5.69 8.88 13.24
CA MET A 467 4.50 9.70 13.40
C MET A 467 4.22 9.97 14.88
N ILE A 468 3.69 11.15 15.18
CA ILE A 468 3.07 11.48 16.47
C ILE A 468 1.64 11.97 16.26
N MET A 469 0.80 11.82 17.28
CA MET A 469 -0.54 12.42 17.34
C MET A 469 -0.52 13.77 18.08
N GLN A 470 -1.31 14.73 17.61
CA GLN A 470 -1.40 16.06 18.22
C GLN A 470 -1.49 16.03 19.76
N GLY A 471 -0.68 16.85 20.41
CA GLY A 471 -0.59 17.00 21.86
C GLY A 471 0.41 16.07 22.55
N GLN A 472 0.90 15.03 21.86
CA GLN A 472 1.91 14.13 22.41
C GLN A 472 3.22 14.88 22.74
N GLU A 473 3.58 15.88 21.94
CA GLU A 473 4.76 16.74 22.07
C GLU A 473 4.77 17.59 23.36
N MET A 474 3.59 17.78 23.95
CA MET A 474 3.38 18.59 25.15
C MET A 474 2.84 17.79 26.34
N LEU A 475 2.99 16.46 26.32
CA LEU A 475 2.48 15.54 27.35
C LEU A 475 0.97 15.68 27.56
N GLU A 476 0.18 15.75 26.48
CA GLU A 476 -1.27 15.63 26.61
C GLU A 476 -1.62 14.33 27.35
N ASN A 477 -2.56 14.43 28.29
CA ASN A 477 -2.95 13.34 29.17
C ASN A 477 -4.44 13.01 29.04
N GLU A 478 -5.21 13.91 28.42
CA GLU A 478 -6.62 13.69 28.14
C GLU A 478 -6.76 12.96 26.81
N LEU A 479 -7.75 12.05 26.75
CA LEU A 479 -8.10 11.37 25.51
C LEU A 479 -8.40 12.38 24.41
N PHE A 480 -7.98 12.04 23.20
CA PHE A 480 -8.41 12.75 22.01
C PHE A 480 -9.93 12.68 21.92
N SER A 481 -10.57 13.83 21.71
CA SER A 481 -12.01 13.96 21.60
C SER A 481 -12.39 14.91 20.46
N THR A 482 -13.66 14.91 20.07
CA THR A 482 -14.23 15.82 19.08
C THR A 482 -14.67 17.17 19.65
N THR A 483 -14.69 17.33 20.97
CA THR A 483 -15.30 18.51 21.63
C THR A 483 -14.31 19.37 22.40
N ASN A 484 -13.10 18.87 22.65
CA ASN A 484 -12.06 19.56 23.40
C ASN A 484 -10.84 19.81 22.52
N GLY A 485 -10.57 21.08 22.16
CA GLY A 485 -9.39 21.42 21.36
C GLY A 485 -8.07 21.43 22.13
N MET A 486 -6.86 21.46 21.56
CA MET A 486 -5.60 21.24 22.31
C MET A 486 -5.33 22.23 23.48
N ASP A 487 -4.83 21.74 24.64
CA ASP A 487 -4.40 22.59 25.77
C ASP A 487 -3.00 23.16 25.52
N TRP A 488 -2.96 24.20 24.69
CA TRP A 488 -1.71 24.84 24.28
C TRP A 488 -0.90 25.44 25.44
N ALA A 489 -1.47 25.64 26.63
CA ALA A 489 -0.70 26.09 27.80
C ALA A 489 0.38 25.08 28.19
N LYS A 490 0.19 23.79 27.86
CA LYS A 490 1.17 22.73 28.11
C LYS A 490 2.47 22.91 27.35
N THR A 491 2.46 23.56 26.18
CA THR A 491 3.70 23.92 25.47
C THR A 491 4.57 24.88 26.28
N THR A 492 3.94 25.75 27.09
CA THR A 492 4.64 26.69 27.98
C THR A 492 4.95 26.09 29.35
N ASN A 493 4.12 25.15 29.83
CA ASN A 493 4.35 24.46 31.11
C ASN A 493 5.42 23.36 31.01
N TYR A 494 5.56 22.74 29.83
CA TYR A 494 6.52 21.66 29.55
C TYR A 494 7.39 21.95 28.31
N PRO A 495 8.06 23.11 28.22
CA PRO A 495 8.78 23.53 27.02
C PRO A 495 9.98 22.62 26.70
N GLY A 496 10.56 21.99 27.72
CA GLY A 496 11.62 21.01 27.52
C GLY A 496 11.15 19.71 26.87
N MET A 497 9.87 19.33 27.02
CA MET A 497 9.31 18.18 26.30
C MET A 497 9.07 18.53 24.83
N VAL A 498 8.56 19.73 24.55
CA VAL A 498 8.45 20.26 23.18
C VAL A 498 9.82 20.29 22.51
N ARG A 499 10.85 20.78 23.22
CA ARG A 499 12.25 20.77 22.78
C ARG A 499 12.74 19.36 22.47
N LEU A 500 12.39 18.37 23.28
CA LEU A 500 12.79 16.97 23.04
C LEU A 500 12.25 16.43 21.72
N TYR A 501 10.98 16.65 21.39
CA TYR A 501 10.43 16.22 20.10
C TYR A 501 11.07 16.97 18.93
N ARG A 502 11.39 18.25 19.12
CA ARG A 502 12.15 19.02 18.12
C ARG A 502 13.52 18.44 17.85
N ASP A 503 14.26 18.15 18.91
CA ASP A 503 15.62 17.62 18.82
C ASP A 503 15.58 16.19 18.21
N LEU A 504 14.59 15.35 18.56
CA LEU A 504 14.37 14.04 17.94
C LEU A 504 14.02 14.11 16.44
N ALA A 505 13.11 15.00 16.05
CA ALA A 505 12.79 15.22 14.64
C ALA A 505 14.00 15.71 13.86
N GLY A 506 14.82 16.59 14.45
CA GLY A 506 16.08 17.06 13.88
C GLY A 506 17.07 15.93 13.62
N LEU A 507 17.23 15.01 14.58
CA LEU A 507 18.09 13.83 14.43
C LEU A 507 17.57 12.89 13.34
N ARG A 508 16.27 12.58 13.33
CA ARG A 508 15.66 11.70 12.31
C ARG A 508 15.85 12.24 10.90
N ARG A 509 15.75 13.57 10.75
CA ARG A 509 15.93 14.28 9.48
C ARG A 509 17.38 14.65 9.18
N ASN A 510 18.32 14.28 10.06
CA ASN A 510 19.74 14.59 9.94
C ASN A 510 20.01 16.10 9.70
N ARG A 511 19.29 16.99 10.39
CA ARG A 511 19.38 18.44 10.14
C ARG A 511 20.77 19.03 10.33
N ASP A 512 21.50 18.50 11.30
CA ASP A 512 22.84 18.98 11.65
C ASP A 512 23.96 18.15 10.97
N GLY A 513 23.61 17.21 10.08
CA GLY A 513 24.57 16.36 9.36
C GLY A 513 25.24 15.27 10.21
N VAL A 514 24.84 15.08 11.46
CA VAL A 514 25.51 14.18 12.41
C VAL A 514 24.84 12.80 12.57
N THR A 515 23.64 12.59 12.04
CA THR A 515 22.83 11.36 12.22
C THR A 515 22.28 10.78 10.92
N ALA A 516 23.02 10.92 9.80
CA ALA A 516 22.62 10.40 8.49
C ALA A 516 22.16 8.93 8.54
N GLY A 517 22.79 8.09 9.36
CA GLY A 517 22.41 6.69 9.53
C GLY A 517 20.97 6.43 9.99
N LEU A 518 20.30 7.38 10.65
CA LEU A 518 18.90 7.24 11.06
C LEU A 518 17.91 7.24 9.89
N ALA A 519 18.33 7.70 8.71
CA ALA A 519 17.58 7.63 7.46
C ALA A 519 17.99 6.44 6.57
N GLY A 520 18.91 5.59 7.05
CA GLY A 520 19.43 4.47 6.28
C GLY A 520 18.79 3.12 6.59
N GLU A 521 19.04 2.19 5.69
CA GLU A 521 18.45 0.86 5.60
C GLU A 521 19.15 -0.20 6.48
N ILE A 522 20.35 0.10 7.00
CA ILE A 522 21.02 -0.80 7.94
C ILE A 522 20.37 -0.61 9.30
N ALA A 523 19.82 -1.70 9.82
CA ALA A 523 19.31 -1.76 11.18
C ALA A 523 19.68 -3.09 11.82
N THR A 524 20.46 -3.06 12.90
CA THR A 524 20.68 -4.24 13.75
C THR A 524 20.39 -3.88 15.18
N ALA A 525 19.70 -4.75 15.91
CA ALA A 525 19.43 -4.54 17.32
C ALA A 525 19.79 -5.78 18.15
N SER A 526 20.22 -5.54 19.38
CA SER A 526 20.51 -6.60 20.34
C SER A 526 20.09 -6.19 21.75
N VAL A 527 19.74 -7.18 22.55
CA VAL A 527 19.36 -6.98 23.95
C VAL A 527 20.47 -7.53 24.83
N THR A 528 20.86 -6.75 25.83
CA THR A 528 21.92 -7.11 26.75
C THR A 528 21.61 -6.66 28.19
N ASN A 529 22.58 -6.82 29.08
CA ASN A 529 22.48 -6.46 30.50
C ASN A 529 21.24 -7.09 31.17
N ASN A 530 21.11 -8.41 31.08
CA ASN A 530 19.97 -9.18 31.61
C ASN A 530 18.60 -8.70 31.10
N GLY A 531 18.50 -8.34 29.81
CA GLY A 531 17.21 -7.97 29.22
C GLY A 531 16.77 -6.53 29.48
N THR A 532 17.69 -5.63 29.84
CA THR A 532 17.35 -4.26 30.23
C THR A 532 17.98 -3.17 29.36
N LEU A 533 19.00 -3.51 28.58
CA LEU A 533 19.69 -2.58 27.70
C LEU A 533 19.49 -3.01 26.25
N LEU A 534 18.93 -2.13 25.44
CA LEU A 534 18.75 -2.30 24.00
C LEU A 534 19.83 -1.51 23.27
N LEU A 535 20.56 -2.18 22.37
CA LEU A 535 21.57 -1.60 21.50
C LEU A 535 21.09 -1.68 20.07
N VAL A 536 20.96 -0.54 19.39
CA VAL A 536 20.59 -0.46 17.98
C VAL A 536 21.70 0.24 17.22
N ARG A 537 22.07 -0.32 16.08
CA ARG A 537 22.92 0.31 15.08
C ARG A 537 22.06 0.63 13.87
N ARG A 538 22.07 1.89 13.48
CA ARG A 538 21.50 2.43 12.25
C ARG A 538 22.63 2.88 11.32
N GLY A 539 22.45 2.79 10.00
CA GLY A 539 23.48 3.19 9.04
C GLY A 539 22.99 3.11 7.60
N ILE A 540 23.79 3.65 6.68
CA ILE A 540 23.52 3.61 5.24
C ILE A 540 24.46 2.60 4.58
N ARG A 541 23.94 1.70 3.73
CA ARG A 541 24.78 0.69 3.07
C ARG A 541 25.78 1.36 2.14
N GLY A 542 27.02 0.88 2.21
CA GLY A 542 28.10 1.40 1.37
C GLY A 542 28.63 2.77 1.78
N GLN A 543 28.16 3.35 2.90
CA GLN A 543 28.64 4.62 3.44
C GLN A 543 29.22 4.47 4.87
N PRO A 544 30.43 3.89 5.01
CA PRO A 544 31.11 3.79 6.31
C PRO A 544 31.33 5.19 6.93
N GLY A 545 31.05 5.33 8.23
CA GLY A 545 31.19 6.61 8.96
C GLY A 545 29.88 7.36 9.18
N ASN A 546 28.78 6.94 8.54
CA ASN A 546 27.43 7.44 8.78
C ASN A 546 26.65 6.62 9.82
N ASP A 547 27.30 5.68 10.49
CA ASP A 547 26.69 4.85 11.52
C ASP A 547 26.22 5.66 12.72
N VAL A 548 25.01 5.33 13.21
CA VAL A 548 24.40 5.90 14.41
C VAL A 548 24.09 4.76 15.37
N PHE A 549 24.48 4.92 16.64
CA PHE A 549 24.11 4.01 17.73
C PHE A 549 23.01 4.62 18.58
N VAL A 550 22.02 3.80 18.89
CA VAL A 550 20.95 4.11 19.86
C VAL A 550 21.09 3.12 21.01
N VAL A 551 21.27 3.64 22.22
CA VAL A 551 21.47 2.84 23.42
C VAL A 551 20.37 3.19 24.41
N ALA A 552 19.43 2.28 24.63
CA ALA A 552 18.24 2.51 25.46
C ALA A 552 18.25 1.62 26.72
N ASN A 553 18.16 2.25 27.89
CA ASN A 553 18.07 1.58 29.19
C ASN A 553 16.63 1.59 29.69
N PHE A 554 16.02 0.41 29.80
CA PHE A 554 14.65 0.22 30.27
C PHE A 554 14.56 -0.03 31.78
N SER A 555 15.68 -0.10 32.49
CA SER A 555 15.70 -0.37 33.94
C SER A 555 15.54 0.90 34.79
N PRO A 556 15.09 0.76 36.05
CA PRO A 556 15.12 1.83 37.05
C PRO A 556 16.53 2.24 37.50
N ASN A 557 17.55 1.48 37.09
CA ASN A 557 18.91 1.67 37.55
C ASN A 557 19.77 2.27 36.45
N GLN A 558 20.77 3.06 36.85
CA GLN A 558 21.77 3.52 35.91
C GLN A 558 22.63 2.33 35.47
N VAL A 559 22.87 2.23 34.17
CA VAL A 559 23.87 1.32 33.60
C VAL A 559 25.15 2.14 33.45
N ALA A 560 26.22 1.80 34.18
CA ALA A 560 27.45 2.59 34.21
C ALA A 560 28.65 1.79 33.70
N GLY A 561 29.43 2.36 32.79
CA GLY A 561 30.64 1.75 32.22
C GLY A 561 30.40 0.40 31.55
N TYR A 562 29.27 0.25 30.87
CA TYR A 562 28.90 -1.00 30.19
C TYR A 562 29.61 -1.08 28.84
N TRP A 563 30.37 -2.15 28.62
CA TRP A 563 31.15 -2.32 27.41
C TRP A 563 30.29 -2.81 26.25
N ILE A 564 30.34 -2.09 25.12
CA ILE A 564 29.69 -2.48 23.86
C ILE A 564 30.69 -2.47 22.71
N ASP A 565 30.35 -3.18 21.65
CA ASP A 565 31.17 -3.27 20.43
C ASP A 565 30.67 -2.27 19.38
N PHE A 566 31.59 -1.66 18.66
CA PHE A 566 31.35 -0.61 17.66
C PHE A 566 31.91 -1.03 16.29
N PRO A 567 31.44 -0.43 15.18
CA PRO A 567 31.95 -0.73 13.85
C PRO A 567 33.29 -0.01 13.55
N ALA A 568 33.64 1.01 14.32
CA ALA A 568 34.84 1.81 14.10
C ALA A 568 35.40 2.39 15.42
N ALA A 569 36.73 2.49 15.49
CA ALA A 569 37.46 3.08 16.61
C ALA A 569 37.36 4.63 16.61
N ASN A 570 37.95 5.25 17.64
CA ASN A 570 37.93 6.69 17.95
C ASN A 570 36.65 7.14 18.67
N THR A 571 36.48 8.46 18.80
CA THR A 571 35.40 9.04 19.58
C THR A 571 34.06 8.93 18.86
N TRP A 572 33.06 8.45 19.59
CA TRP A 572 31.65 8.54 19.24
C TRP A 572 31.00 9.59 20.14
N HIS A 573 30.42 10.60 19.53
CA HIS A 573 29.84 11.75 20.21
C HIS A 573 28.36 11.50 20.49
N VAL A 574 27.91 11.84 21.70
CA VAL A 574 26.50 11.73 22.07
C VAL A 574 25.77 13.01 21.65
N HIS A 575 24.87 12.88 20.69
CA HIS A 575 24.05 13.97 20.14
C HIS A 575 22.72 14.11 20.87
N PHE A 576 22.25 13.04 21.50
CA PHE A 576 21.03 13.04 22.29
C PHE A 576 21.20 12.26 23.58
N ASN A 577 20.78 12.85 24.69
CA ASN A 577 20.62 12.19 25.97
C ASN A 577 19.24 12.52 26.54
N SER A 578 18.33 11.55 26.58
CA SER A 578 16.96 11.80 27.07
C SER A 578 16.89 12.09 28.58
N ASP A 579 17.97 11.91 29.35
CA ASP A 579 18.10 12.40 30.73
C ASP A 579 18.69 13.82 30.83
N SER A 580 18.80 14.56 29.72
CA SER A 580 19.26 15.95 29.78
C SER A 580 18.31 16.83 30.61
N ASN A 581 18.88 17.65 31.48
CA ASN A 581 18.12 18.63 32.25
C ASN A 581 17.50 19.75 31.37
N ALA A 582 17.90 19.86 30.10
CA ALA A 582 17.27 20.72 29.11
C ALA A 582 15.83 20.30 28.80
N TYR A 583 15.50 19.02 28.97
CA TYR A 583 14.15 18.50 28.70
C TYR A 583 13.25 18.54 29.93
N SER A 584 13.81 18.36 31.13
CA SER A 584 13.08 18.51 32.39
C SER A 584 14.07 18.80 33.51
N PRO A 585 13.77 19.75 34.43
CA PRO A 585 14.66 20.08 35.55
C PRO A 585 14.87 18.91 36.53
N ASP A 586 13.94 17.95 36.56
CA ASP A 586 14.07 16.74 37.39
C ASP A 586 14.95 15.65 36.73
N PHE A 587 15.43 15.88 35.50
CA PHE A 587 16.36 14.98 34.84
C PHE A 587 17.79 15.34 35.26
N LEU A 588 18.64 14.33 35.42
CA LEU A 588 19.90 14.47 36.17
C LEU A 588 21.13 14.61 35.28
N ASN A 589 20.92 14.70 33.96
CA ASN A 589 21.96 14.77 32.94
C ASN A 589 23.00 13.64 33.09
N ARG A 590 22.54 12.45 33.48
CA ARG A 590 23.39 11.25 33.61
C ARG A 590 23.52 10.58 32.24
N GLY A 591 24.69 10.05 31.97
CA GLY A 591 24.99 9.38 30.71
C GLY A 591 26.38 9.74 30.21
N SER A 592 26.91 8.99 29.26
CA SER A 592 28.10 9.39 28.53
C SER A 592 27.82 10.66 27.72
N THR A 593 28.79 11.57 27.61
CA THR A 593 28.75 12.72 26.69
C THR A 593 29.50 12.43 25.39
N ALA A 594 30.45 11.50 25.46
CA ALA A 594 31.11 10.86 24.34
C ALA A 594 31.61 9.48 24.81
N VAL A 595 31.91 8.62 23.85
CA VAL A 595 32.44 7.27 24.08
C VAL A 595 33.72 7.15 23.29
N PHE A 596 34.84 6.88 23.96
CA PHE A 596 36.08 6.59 23.27
C PHE A 596 36.13 5.11 22.94
N VAL A 597 36.26 4.78 21.65
CA VAL A 597 36.35 3.40 21.18
C VAL A 597 37.81 3.08 20.86
N TRP A 598 38.32 2.04 21.51
CA TRP A 598 39.71 1.58 21.34
C TRP A 598 39.90 0.81 20.02
N PRO A 599 41.15 0.52 19.60
CA PRO A 599 41.42 -0.22 18.36
C PRO A 599 40.86 -1.64 18.31
N ASP A 600 40.48 -2.24 19.44
CA ASP A 600 39.74 -3.50 19.53
C ASP A 600 38.23 -3.34 19.30
N LEU A 601 37.80 -2.13 18.91
CA LEU A 601 36.43 -1.74 18.59
C LEU A 601 35.45 -1.78 19.77
N ARG A 602 35.94 -1.70 20.99
CA ARG A 602 35.10 -1.67 22.20
C ARG A 602 35.12 -0.29 22.82
N GLY A 603 34.02 0.09 23.48
CA GLY A 603 33.89 1.33 24.24
C GLY A 603 32.89 1.16 25.39
N ASP A 604 33.06 1.90 26.49
CA ASP A 604 32.15 1.84 27.62
C ASP A 604 31.10 2.96 27.57
N VAL A 605 29.84 2.58 27.76
CA VAL A 605 28.70 3.50 27.79
C VAL A 605 28.09 3.56 29.19
N THR A 606 27.70 4.77 29.57
CA THR A 606 26.87 5.02 30.76
C THR A 606 25.53 5.56 30.30
N VAL A 607 24.42 4.99 30.79
CA VAL A 607 23.06 5.35 30.40
C VAL A 607 22.19 5.47 31.65
N ALA A 608 21.43 6.57 31.76
CA ALA A 608 20.57 6.83 32.92
C ALA A 608 19.36 5.88 32.97
N PRO A 609 18.64 5.78 34.10
CA PRO A 609 17.38 5.05 34.18
C PRO A 609 16.35 5.54 33.16
N TRP A 610 15.65 4.60 32.52
CA TRP A 610 14.58 4.85 31.53
C TRP A 610 14.97 5.94 30.52
N SER A 611 16.13 5.80 29.90
CA SER A 611 16.69 6.83 29.01
C SER A 611 17.37 6.25 27.78
N VAL A 612 17.59 7.12 26.79
CA VAL A 612 18.20 6.79 25.51
C VAL A 612 19.37 7.73 25.23
N LEU A 613 20.47 7.16 24.72
CA LEU A 613 21.53 7.91 24.06
C LEU A 613 21.49 7.67 22.55
N VAL A 614 21.71 8.72 21.76
CA VAL A 614 21.98 8.63 20.31
C VAL A 614 23.37 9.19 20.05
N LEU A 615 24.20 8.43 19.34
CA LEU A 615 25.61 8.77 19.11
C LEU A 615 26.09 8.40 17.71
N SER A 616 27.03 9.18 17.17
CA SER A 616 27.71 8.92 15.89
C SER A 616 29.19 9.33 15.98
N GLN A 617 29.99 9.03 14.95
CA GLN A 617 31.38 9.48 14.89
C GLN A 617 31.52 10.95 14.49
N GLN A 618 30.47 11.57 13.96
CA GLN A 618 30.48 12.98 13.62
C GLN A 618 30.53 13.80 14.91
N PRO A 619 31.44 14.76 15.06
CA PRO A 619 31.44 15.66 16.21
C PRO A 619 30.13 16.46 16.25
N PRO A 620 29.65 16.88 17.43
CA PRO A 620 28.48 17.74 17.51
C PRO A 620 28.71 19.01 16.70
N ALA A 621 27.65 19.53 16.08
CA ALA A 621 27.67 20.88 15.54
C ALA A 621 28.15 21.86 16.64
N ALA A 622 28.95 22.86 16.26
CA ALA A 622 29.41 23.86 17.21
C ALA A 622 28.20 24.58 17.85
N SER A 623 28.32 24.99 19.12
CA SER A 623 27.24 25.66 19.87
C SER A 623 26.65 26.82 19.08
N ASP A 624 25.33 26.97 19.12
CA ASP A 624 24.53 28.07 18.53
C ASP A 624 23.64 28.60 19.67
N SER A 625 24.04 29.72 20.26
CA SER A 625 23.56 30.22 21.56
C SER A 625 22.24 30.99 21.45
N ASP A 626 21.93 31.58 20.30
CA ASP A 626 20.65 32.23 20.03
C ASP A 626 19.69 31.40 19.16
N GLY A 627 20.16 30.27 18.64
CA GLY A 627 19.36 29.26 17.95
C GLY A 627 18.94 29.69 16.56
N ASP A 628 19.69 30.59 15.93
CA ASP A 628 19.37 31.14 14.62
C ASP A 628 19.81 30.25 13.46
N GLY A 629 20.61 29.21 13.75
CA GLY A 629 21.12 28.22 12.82
C GLY A 629 22.58 28.44 12.43
N MET A 630 23.30 29.36 13.05
CA MET A 630 24.74 29.58 12.91
C MET A 630 25.48 29.23 14.21
N PRO A 631 26.68 28.61 14.17
CA PRO A 631 27.42 28.33 15.38
C PRO A 631 28.13 29.55 15.95
N ASP A 632 28.11 29.74 17.27
CA ASP A 632 28.83 30.73 18.09
C ASP A 632 30.27 30.93 17.64
N THR A 633 30.95 29.82 17.34
CA THR A 633 32.35 29.83 16.93
C THR A 633 32.55 30.40 15.52
N TRP A 634 31.58 30.18 14.63
CA TRP A 634 31.56 30.75 13.29
C TRP A 634 31.19 32.23 13.35
N GLU A 635 30.15 32.57 14.11
CA GLU A 635 29.70 33.96 14.33
C GLU A 635 30.81 34.81 14.95
N THR A 636 31.44 34.32 16.02
CA THR A 636 32.58 34.99 16.67
C THR A 636 33.76 35.16 15.70
N ALA A 637 34.03 34.16 14.85
CA ALA A 637 35.10 34.23 13.85
C ALA A 637 34.80 35.25 12.74
N ARG A 638 33.52 35.55 12.49
CA ARG A 638 33.04 36.52 11.50
C ARG A 638 32.49 37.80 12.10
N SER A 639 32.80 38.05 13.37
CA SER A 639 32.42 39.29 14.08
C SER A 639 30.91 39.56 14.11
N LEU A 640 30.10 38.50 14.13
CA LEU A 640 28.67 38.51 14.42
C LEU A 640 28.42 38.36 15.94
N ASP A 641 27.21 38.62 16.41
CA ASP A 641 26.86 38.51 17.83
C ASP A 641 26.15 37.17 18.09
N PRO A 642 26.82 36.19 18.72
CA PRO A 642 26.26 34.85 18.99
C PRO A 642 25.12 34.83 20.02
N ASN A 643 24.48 35.98 20.30
CA ASN A 643 23.32 36.09 21.18
C ASN A 643 22.20 36.95 20.55
N ASP A 644 22.32 37.34 19.27
CA ASP A 644 21.31 38.12 18.55
C ASP A 644 20.78 37.34 17.33
N PRO A 645 19.65 36.61 17.47
CA PRO A 645 19.13 35.74 16.40
C PRO A 645 18.57 36.53 15.21
N ASN A 646 18.53 37.86 15.29
CA ASN A 646 18.12 38.70 14.17
C ASN A 646 19.26 38.92 13.17
N ASP A 647 20.51 38.73 13.59
CA ASP A 647 21.66 38.97 12.72
C ASP A 647 21.80 37.89 11.63
N ALA A 648 21.34 36.65 11.87
CA ALA A 648 21.16 35.59 10.87
C ALA A 648 20.45 36.03 9.59
N TRP A 649 19.58 37.04 9.68
CA TRP A 649 18.72 37.53 8.59
C TRP A 649 19.25 38.81 7.93
N LEU A 650 20.35 39.35 8.43
CA LEU A 650 20.99 40.52 7.85
C LEU A 650 21.79 40.12 6.60
N ASN A 651 21.84 41.05 5.67
CA ASN A 651 22.59 40.97 4.42
C ASN A 651 23.31 42.32 4.25
N PRO A 652 24.41 42.55 5.00
CA PRO A 652 25.06 43.85 5.08
C PRO A 652 25.93 44.15 3.86
N ASP A 653 26.43 43.12 3.17
CA ASP A 653 27.21 43.29 1.96
C ASP A 653 26.32 43.45 0.70
N GLY A 654 25.07 42.98 0.75
CA GLY A 654 24.03 43.19 -0.24
C GLY A 654 23.97 42.12 -1.33
N ASP A 655 24.63 40.98 -1.11
CA ASP A 655 24.91 39.99 -2.15
C ASP A 655 23.74 39.01 -2.40
N ALA A 656 22.75 39.02 -1.50
CA ALA A 656 21.50 38.26 -1.48
C ALA A 656 21.52 36.96 -0.65
N TYR A 657 22.62 36.64 0.04
CA TYR A 657 22.58 35.74 1.18
C TYR A 657 22.36 36.52 2.49
N THR A 658 21.58 35.93 3.39
CA THR A 658 21.65 36.31 4.81
C THR A 658 22.84 35.62 5.48
N HIS A 659 23.35 36.14 6.60
CA HIS A 659 24.48 35.50 7.31
C HIS A 659 24.28 33.99 7.52
N ARG A 660 23.04 33.57 7.81
CA ARG A 660 22.72 32.15 7.98
C ARG A 660 22.84 31.34 6.69
N GLU A 661 22.46 31.92 5.57
CA GLU A 661 22.62 31.28 4.26
C GLU A 661 24.10 31.18 3.89
N GLU A 662 24.92 32.15 4.30
CA GLU A 662 26.37 32.11 4.12
C GLU A 662 27.06 31.09 5.00
N PHE A 663 26.61 30.91 6.25
CA PHE A 663 27.07 29.82 7.09
C PHE A 663 26.81 28.46 6.41
N ARG A 664 25.62 28.27 5.84
CA ARG A 664 25.27 27.04 5.10
C ARG A 664 26.08 26.87 3.82
N ALA A 665 26.46 27.97 3.17
CA ALA A 665 27.26 27.98 1.95
C ALA A 665 28.78 27.98 2.19
N ASP A 666 29.23 28.05 3.46
CA ASP A 666 30.62 28.24 3.89
C ASP A 666 31.30 29.50 3.27
N THR A 667 30.54 30.61 3.15
CA THR A 667 31.00 31.90 2.59
C THR A 667 31.20 32.98 3.67
N ASP A 668 31.65 34.20 3.32
CA ASP A 668 32.02 35.25 4.29
C ASP A 668 31.07 36.45 4.29
N PRO A 669 30.34 36.71 5.42
CA PRO A 669 29.27 37.71 5.49
C PRO A 669 29.64 39.16 5.33
N HIS A 670 30.92 39.44 5.14
CA HIS A 670 31.43 40.77 4.87
C HIS A 670 31.99 40.91 3.46
N VAL A 671 31.86 39.90 2.62
CA VAL A 671 32.61 39.77 1.37
C VAL A 671 31.68 39.39 0.22
N TRP A 672 30.93 40.34 -0.33
CA TRP A 672 30.14 40.23 -1.58
C TRP A 672 30.39 38.93 -2.37
N ASN A 673 29.71 37.87 -1.97
CA ASN A 673 29.80 36.53 -2.51
C ASN A 673 28.38 36.10 -2.84
N PRO A 674 27.76 36.77 -3.82
CA PRO A 674 26.34 36.61 -4.09
C PRO A 674 26.07 35.13 -4.20
N PRO A 675 24.88 34.67 -3.77
CA PRO A 675 24.52 33.29 -3.85
C PRO A 675 25.03 32.70 -5.16
N ALA A 676 25.35 31.42 -5.15
CA ALA A 676 24.99 30.63 -6.31
C ALA A 676 23.46 30.73 -6.43
N ALA A 677 22.97 31.92 -6.78
CA ALA A 677 21.60 32.24 -6.99
C ALA A 677 21.25 31.29 -8.10
N ALA A 678 20.26 30.45 -7.80
CA ALA A 678 19.21 30.13 -8.74
C ALA A 678 19.76 30.16 -10.15
N HIS A 679 20.52 29.12 -10.52
CA HIS A 679 21.35 29.14 -11.71
C HIS A 679 20.60 29.86 -12.81
N ALA A 680 21.14 30.96 -13.33
CA ALA A 680 20.40 31.91 -14.16
C ALA A 680 19.67 31.20 -15.30
N ASN A 681 20.20 30.06 -15.69
CA ASN A 681 19.47 29.02 -16.39
C ASN A 681 19.82 27.63 -15.83
N LEU A 682 18.86 26.72 -15.93
CA LEU A 682 19.06 25.28 -15.83
C LEU A 682 18.60 24.64 -17.12
N ALA A 683 19.30 23.62 -17.58
CA ALA A 683 18.90 22.83 -18.73
C ALA A 683 18.99 21.34 -18.44
N VAL A 684 18.14 20.56 -19.09
CA VAL A 684 18.31 19.11 -19.17
C VAL A 684 19.07 18.79 -20.45
N ALA A 685 20.15 18.03 -20.34
CA ALA A 685 21.02 17.70 -21.46
C ALA A 685 21.20 16.19 -21.51
N GLY A 686 21.06 15.61 -22.70
CA GLY A 686 21.08 14.17 -22.88
C GLY A 686 21.25 13.77 -24.33
N ASP A 687 21.16 12.47 -24.61
CA ASP A 687 21.35 11.94 -25.96
C ASP A 687 20.33 12.52 -26.96
N PHE A 688 19.10 12.79 -26.50
CA PHE A 688 18.01 13.37 -27.29
C PHE A 688 18.29 14.80 -27.80
N ASN A 689 19.27 15.50 -27.21
CA ASN A 689 19.65 16.85 -27.64
C ASN A 689 21.15 17.00 -27.92
N ASP A 690 21.85 15.90 -28.22
CA ASP A 690 23.32 15.86 -28.40
C ASP A 690 24.09 16.50 -27.23
N TRP A 691 23.58 16.36 -26.00
CA TRP A 691 24.18 16.97 -24.80
C TRP A 691 24.30 18.50 -24.89
N LYS A 692 23.37 19.17 -25.58
CA LYS A 692 23.35 20.65 -25.72
C LYS A 692 22.58 21.29 -24.57
N THR A 693 23.31 21.88 -23.63
CA THR A 693 22.77 22.63 -22.48
C THR A 693 22.02 23.91 -22.85
N ALA A 694 22.07 24.36 -24.10
CA ALA A 694 21.33 25.54 -24.57
C ALA A 694 20.02 25.20 -25.31
N ALA A 695 19.79 23.91 -25.64
CA ALA A 695 18.63 23.49 -26.41
C ALA A 695 17.37 23.37 -25.54
N ASP A 696 17.51 22.90 -24.29
CA ASP A 696 16.40 22.54 -23.42
C ASP A 696 16.47 23.20 -22.06
N PHE A 697 16.40 24.54 -22.07
CA PHE A 697 16.25 25.32 -20.84
C PHE A 697 14.97 24.95 -20.13
N MET A 698 15.11 24.67 -18.85
CA MET A 698 14.02 24.46 -17.93
C MET A 698 13.46 25.83 -17.50
N ALA A 699 12.15 25.92 -17.42
CA ALA A 699 11.46 27.05 -16.83
C ALA A 699 11.56 26.94 -15.31
N ARG A 700 11.99 28.00 -14.65
CA ARG A 700 11.89 28.10 -13.19
C ARG A 700 10.41 28.24 -12.84
N ILE A 701 9.84 27.21 -12.21
CA ILE A 701 8.44 27.20 -11.79
C ILE A 701 8.28 27.58 -10.33
N ASP A 702 9.30 27.40 -9.47
CA ASP A 702 9.31 27.90 -8.08
C ASP A 702 10.73 28.22 -7.59
N ASP A 703 10.89 28.64 -6.33
CA ASP A 703 12.18 28.86 -5.70
C ASP A 703 13.00 27.56 -5.64
N GLY A 704 13.85 27.42 -6.65
CA GLY A 704 14.73 26.28 -6.85
C GLY A 704 14.12 25.10 -7.60
N LEU A 705 12.84 25.17 -7.94
CA LEU A 705 12.17 24.15 -8.74
C LEU A 705 12.11 24.56 -10.22
N TRP A 706 12.65 23.69 -11.06
CA TRP A 706 12.74 23.85 -12.50
C TRP A 706 11.91 22.78 -13.20
N GLN A 707 11.29 23.13 -14.33
CA GLN A 707 10.49 22.20 -15.13
C GLN A 707 10.77 22.35 -16.62
N ARG A 708 10.77 21.23 -17.34
CA ARG A 708 10.78 21.20 -18.79
C ARG A 708 9.99 20.00 -19.30
N ASP A 709 9.14 20.26 -20.28
CA ASP A 709 8.42 19.23 -21.00
C ASP A 709 9.18 18.97 -22.30
N LEU A 710 9.54 17.71 -22.56
CA LEU A 710 10.35 17.28 -23.70
C LEU A 710 9.73 16.10 -24.41
N LEU A 711 9.64 16.19 -25.73
CA LEU A 711 9.34 15.03 -26.57
C LEU A 711 10.60 14.13 -26.62
N LEU A 712 10.47 12.89 -26.14
CA LEU A 712 11.54 11.90 -26.14
C LEU A 712 11.26 10.79 -27.15
N PRO A 713 12.29 10.25 -27.81
CA PRO A 713 12.14 9.07 -28.65
C PRO A 713 11.93 7.80 -27.80
N ALA A 714 11.34 6.78 -28.42
CA ALA A 714 11.28 5.47 -27.80
C ALA A 714 12.68 4.88 -27.57
N GLY A 715 12.85 4.12 -26.49
CA GLY A 715 14.07 3.38 -26.17
C GLY A 715 14.77 3.84 -24.90
N THR A 716 16.10 3.94 -24.96
CA THR A 716 16.95 4.31 -23.82
C THR A 716 17.54 5.70 -24.06
N ILE A 717 17.40 6.59 -23.09
CA ILE A 717 18.08 7.89 -23.11
C ILE A 717 19.00 8.03 -21.92
N GLN A 718 20.14 8.70 -22.13
CA GLN A 718 20.94 9.24 -21.05
C GLN A 718 20.76 10.73 -20.91
N PHE A 719 20.76 11.24 -19.68
CA PHE A 719 20.61 12.68 -19.41
C PHE A 719 21.26 13.12 -18.09
N LYS A 720 21.39 14.44 -17.95
CA LYS A 720 21.84 15.19 -16.76
C LYS A 720 21.16 16.55 -16.70
N PHE A 721 21.20 17.18 -15.54
CA PHE A 721 20.82 18.58 -15.38
C PHE A 721 22.08 19.44 -15.33
N ALA A 722 22.14 20.53 -16.10
CA ALA A 722 23.31 21.40 -16.18
C ALA A 722 22.89 22.85 -15.94
N ALA A 723 23.63 23.53 -15.08
CA ALA A 723 23.39 24.91 -14.69
C ALA A 723 24.29 25.88 -15.46
N ASN A 724 23.80 27.10 -15.68
CA ASN A 724 24.56 28.21 -16.26
C ASN A 724 25.24 27.86 -17.60
N MET A 725 24.61 26.98 -18.39
CA MET A 725 25.15 26.40 -19.62
C MET A 725 26.53 25.73 -19.45
N SER A 726 26.91 25.34 -18.23
CA SER A 726 28.25 24.84 -17.90
C SER A 726 28.23 23.38 -17.47
N TRP A 727 29.06 22.57 -18.12
CA TRP A 727 29.33 21.20 -17.68
C TRP A 727 30.16 21.11 -16.39
N SER A 728 30.75 22.21 -15.93
CA SER A 728 31.42 22.24 -14.62
C SER A 728 30.44 22.29 -13.45
N ASN A 729 29.13 22.48 -13.72
CA ASN A 729 28.08 22.55 -12.73
C ASN A 729 26.87 21.76 -13.23
N ASN A 730 26.83 20.46 -12.92
CA ASN A 730 25.83 19.53 -13.42
C ASN A 730 25.47 18.46 -12.37
N TRP A 731 24.25 17.97 -12.39
CA TRP A 731 23.77 16.91 -11.50
C TRP A 731 23.47 15.62 -12.26
N GLY A 732 23.89 14.50 -11.68
CA GLY A 732 23.76 13.15 -12.22
C GLY A 732 23.62 12.09 -11.12
N GLY A 733 23.45 10.82 -11.50
CA GLY A 733 23.24 9.72 -10.54
C GLY A 733 24.53 9.20 -9.89
N LEU A 734 24.40 8.59 -8.70
CA LEU A 734 25.47 7.78 -8.09
C LEU A 734 25.47 6.39 -8.75
N ALA A 735 26.39 6.12 -9.68
CA ALA A 735 26.52 4.88 -10.47
C ALA A 735 25.28 4.51 -11.30
N THR A 736 25.33 4.76 -12.63
CA THR A 736 24.29 4.54 -13.66
C THR A 736 23.01 3.81 -13.20
N PRO A 737 22.11 4.50 -12.48
CA PRO A 737 20.82 3.92 -12.15
C PRO A 737 20.03 3.76 -13.44
N VAL A 738 19.57 2.56 -13.72
CA VAL A 738 18.60 2.30 -14.77
C VAL A 738 17.22 2.57 -14.17
N LEU A 739 16.54 3.58 -14.70
CA LEU A 739 15.27 4.08 -14.18
C LEU A 739 14.17 3.85 -15.23
N ILE A 740 12.99 3.44 -14.76
CA ILE A 740 11.79 3.30 -15.60
C ILE A 740 10.82 4.38 -15.15
N PRO A 741 10.44 5.34 -16.02
CA PRO A 741 9.46 6.34 -15.64
C PRO A 741 8.08 5.75 -15.30
N PRO A 742 7.32 6.46 -14.46
CA PRO A 742 7.74 7.68 -13.80
C PRO A 742 8.74 7.44 -12.68
N VAL A 743 9.66 8.38 -12.50
CA VAL A 743 10.72 8.28 -11.52
C VAL A 743 10.83 9.55 -10.70
N THR A 744 11.08 9.37 -9.40
CA THR A 744 11.48 10.40 -8.45
C THR A 744 12.76 9.93 -7.77
N ALA A 745 13.87 10.65 -7.93
CA ALA A 745 15.15 10.22 -7.39
C ALA A 745 16.06 11.40 -6.96
N PRO A 746 16.93 11.19 -5.95
CA PRO A 746 17.98 12.15 -5.60
C PRO A 746 19.15 12.13 -6.59
N LEU A 747 19.96 13.19 -6.58
CA LEU A 747 21.11 13.41 -7.46
C LEU A 747 22.37 13.75 -6.68
N ALA A 748 23.51 13.42 -7.28
CA ALA A 748 24.82 13.88 -6.85
C ALA A 748 25.22 15.15 -7.62
N GLU A 749 25.94 16.05 -6.93
CA GLU A 749 26.48 17.31 -7.47
C GLU A 749 27.55 17.09 -8.56
N PHE A 750 28.14 15.90 -8.64
CA PHE A 750 28.99 15.49 -9.77
C PHE A 750 28.83 13.98 -10.01
N GLY A 751 27.74 13.59 -10.68
CA GLY A 751 27.36 12.19 -10.90
C GLY A 751 27.60 11.68 -12.32
N ASP A 752 27.37 10.38 -12.52
CA ASP A 752 27.30 9.75 -13.84
C ASP A 752 25.99 10.14 -14.56
N ASN A 753 25.89 9.80 -15.84
CA ASN A 753 24.67 10.00 -16.61
C ASN A 753 23.51 9.18 -16.00
N LEU A 754 22.35 9.80 -15.87
CA LEU A 754 21.11 9.10 -15.54
C LEU A 754 20.63 8.37 -16.79
N THR A 755 20.12 7.14 -16.66
CA THR A 755 19.64 6.36 -17.80
C THR A 755 18.17 6.02 -17.60
N LEU A 756 17.31 6.50 -18.50
CA LEU A 756 15.93 6.01 -18.60
C LEU A 756 15.88 4.88 -19.63
N THR A 757 15.27 3.75 -19.31
CA THR A 757 15.13 2.59 -20.22
C THR A 757 13.68 2.25 -20.48
N ASN A 758 13.42 1.57 -21.60
CA ASN A 758 12.09 1.12 -22.01
C ASN A 758 11.10 2.29 -22.11
N LEU A 759 11.55 3.45 -22.59
CA LEU A 759 10.67 4.58 -22.83
C LEU A 759 9.82 4.33 -24.07
N PRO A 760 8.48 4.48 -23.98
CA PRO A 760 7.67 4.84 -25.14
C PRO A 760 8.12 6.19 -25.73
N ALA A 761 7.87 6.41 -27.01
CA ALA A 761 7.94 7.76 -27.55
C ALA A 761 6.83 8.61 -26.92
N GLY A 762 7.12 9.85 -26.55
CA GLY A 762 6.11 10.72 -25.95
C GLY A 762 6.69 11.94 -25.25
N THR A 763 5.81 12.82 -24.74
CA THR A 763 6.24 14.01 -24.00
C THR A 763 6.44 13.67 -22.53
N TYR A 764 7.62 13.98 -22.00
CA TYR A 764 7.98 13.77 -20.61
C TYR A 764 8.27 15.09 -19.92
N ARG A 765 7.73 15.24 -18.71
CA ARG A 765 8.01 16.36 -17.82
C ARG A 765 9.17 16.01 -16.92
N PHE A 766 10.28 16.71 -17.14
CA PHE A 766 11.42 16.76 -16.24
C PHE A 766 11.18 17.87 -15.21
N ARG A 767 11.28 17.56 -13.92
CA ARG A 767 11.42 18.55 -12.86
C ARG A 767 12.72 18.35 -12.11
N PHE A 768 13.35 19.43 -11.70
CA PHE A 768 14.55 19.40 -10.88
C PHE A 768 14.45 20.43 -9.75
N ASP A 769 14.58 19.95 -8.52
CA ASP A 769 14.68 20.75 -7.31
C ASP A 769 16.16 20.95 -6.98
N GLU A 770 16.67 22.15 -7.22
CA GLU A 770 18.07 22.51 -7.02
C GLU A 770 18.45 22.60 -5.54
N GLN A 771 17.48 22.80 -4.63
CA GLN A 771 17.74 22.90 -3.20
C GLN A 771 17.85 21.53 -2.56
N ARG A 772 17.02 20.59 -3.02
CA ARG A 772 16.98 19.21 -2.52
C ARG A 772 17.86 18.25 -3.33
N LEU A 773 18.36 18.69 -4.48
CA LEU A 773 19.05 17.87 -5.48
C LEU A 773 18.23 16.63 -5.85
N ARG A 774 16.93 16.82 -6.10
CA ARG A 774 16.02 15.75 -6.54
C ARG A 774 15.43 16.08 -7.88
N PHE A 775 15.08 15.06 -8.64
CA PHE A 775 14.38 15.23 -9.89
C PHE A 775 13.18 14.29 -9.98
N THR A 776 12.22 14.69 -10.81
CA THR A 776 11.18 13.80 -11.29
C THR A 776 11.20 13.76 -12.81
N VAL A 777 10.96 12.58 -13.39
CA VAL A 777 10.62 12.45 -14.81
C VAL A 777 9.34 11.65 -14.88
N ARG A 778 8.30 12.25 -15.44
CA ARG A 778 7.04 11.56 -15.67
C ARG A 778 6.59 11.74 -17.12
N PRO A 779 5.94 10.74 -17.72
CA PRO A 779 5.17 11.01 -18.92
C PRO A 779 4.15 12.08 -18.57
N ILE A 780 4.04 13.09 -19.42
CA ILE A 780 2.87 13.94 -19.40
C ILE A 780 1.85 13.09 -20.10
N ALA A 781 0.81 12.66 -19.38
CA ALA A 781 -0.38 12.15 -20.05
C ALA A 781 -0.73 13.23 -21.07
N ALA A 782 -0.60 12.91 -22.35
CA ALA A 782 -1.03 13.82 -23.37
C ALA A 782 -2.50 14.14 -23.07
N ALA A 783 -2.87 15.41 -23.23
CA ALA A 783 -4.22 15.86 -22.89
C ALA A 783 -5.20 14.89 -23.53
N ASP A 784 -6.19 14.40 -22.79
CA ASP A 784 -7.25 13.55 -23.31
C ASP A 784 -8.52 14.33 -22.97
N SER A 785 -8.88 15.25 -23.86
CA SER A 785 -9.84 16.32 -23.65
C SER A 785 -11.26 15.79 -23.57
N ASP A 786 -11.51 14.58 -24.06
CA ASP A 786 -12.80 13.91 -24.02
C ASP A 786 -12.86 12.64 -23.14
N LEU A 787 -11.73 12.25 -22.56
CA LEU A 787 -11.53 11.20 -21.55
C LEU A 787 -11.84 9.79 -22.06
N ASP A 788 -11.59 9.51 -23.33
CA ASP A 788 -11.82 8.19 -23.92
C ASP A 788 -10.62 7.23 -23.84
N GLY A 789 -9.49 7.73 -23.37
CA GLY A 789 -8.26 6.99 -23.19
C GLY A 789 -7.29 7.09 -24.36
N MET A 790 -7.60 7.88 -25.39
CA MET A 790 -6.67 8.36 -26.42
C MET A 790 -6.23 9.81 -26.11
N PRO A 791 -5.00 10.22 -26.42
CA PRO A 791 -4.58 11.59 -26.21
C PRO A 791 -4.81 12.50 -27.42
N ASP A 792 -5.16 13.76 -27.14
CA ASP A 792 -5.48 14.85 -28.07
C ASP A 792 -4.47 15.03 -29.19
N ASP A 793 -3.18 14.90 -28.88
CA ASP A 793 -2.11 15.06 -29.87
C ASP A 793 -2.04 13.86 -30.81
N TRP A 794 -2.19 12.65 -30.28
CA TRP A 794 -2.34 11.43 -31.08
C TRP A 794 -3.61 11.45 -31.93
N GLU A 795 -4.74 11.85 -31.35
CA GLU A 795 -6.02 11.98 -32.07
C GLU A 795 -5.92 13.02 -33.18
N THR A 796 -5.34 14.19 -32.91
CA THR A 796 -5.13 15.25 -33.90
C THR A 796 -4.19 14.79 -35.02
N ASP A 797 -3.12 14.08 -34.68
CA ASP A 797 -2.11 13.58 -35.63
C ASP A 797 -2.67 12.48 -36.54
N HIS A 798 -3.65 11.71 -36.05
CA HIS A 798 -4.36 10.66 -36.81
C HIS A 798 -5.75 11.11 -37.30
N GLY A 799 -6.01 12.43 -37.28
CA GLY A 799 -7.20 13.07 -37.85
C GLY A 799 -8.54 12.66 -37.22
N LEU A 800 -8.50 12.23 -35.96
CA LEU A 800 -9.62 12.08 -35.05
C LEU A 800 -9.92 13.42 -34.35
N ASP A 801 -11.08 13.54 -33.69
CA ASP A 801 -11.48 14.80 -33.06
C ASP A 801 -11.31 14.68 -31.54
N PRO A 802 -10.31 15.37 -30.94
CA PRO A 802 -9.94 15.24 -29.52
C PRO A 802 -11.01 15.74 -28.52
N LEU A 803 -12.23 16.00 -29.00
CA LEU A 803 -13.38 16.42 -28.22
C LEU A 803 -14.55 15.43 -28.36
N VAL A 804 -14.35 14.29 -29.02
CA VAL A 804 -15.36 13.31 -29.42
C VAL A 804 -14.99 11.91 -28.94
N SER A 805 -15.26 11.66 -27.65
CA SER A 805 -14.94 10.43 -26.91
C SER A 805 -15.47 9.09 -27.47
N ARG A 806 -16.24 9.15 -28.55
CA ARG A 806 -16.88 8.02 -29.19
C ARG A 806 -16.01 7.47 -30.32
N ASP A 807 -15.17 8.30 -30.92
CA ASP A 807 -14.31 7.85 -32.00
C ASP A 807 -13.27 6.84 -31.49
N ALA A 808 -12.91 6.82 -30.20
CA ALA A 808 -12.21 5.69 -29.56
C ALA A 808 -12.77 4.30 -29.88
N LEU A 809 -14.09 4.18 -30.09
CA LEU A 809 -14.77 2.92 -30.39
C LEU A 809 -15.11 2.75 -31.87
N GLU A 810 -14.79 3.75 -32.69
CA GLU A 810 -14.98 3.71 -34.13
C GLU A 810 -13.84 2.95 -34.80
N ASN A 811 -14.12 2.49 -36.01
CA ASN A 811 -13.23 1.69 -36.83
C ASN A 811 -13.36 2.27 -38.25
N PRO A 812 -12.65 3.37 -38.52
CA PRO A 812 -12.82 4.16 -39.74
C PRO A 812 -12.31 3.45 -40.98
N ASP A 813 -11.32 2.58 -40.80
CA ASP A 813 -10.51 1.93 -41.81
C ASP A 813 -10.97 0.48 -42.13
N GLY A 814 -11.77 -0.12 -41.25
CA GLY A 814 -12.53 -1.35 -41.47
C GLY A 814 -11.79 -2.64 -41.10
N ASP A 815 -10.74 -2.58 -40.30
CA ASP A 815 -9.77 -3.67 -40.08
C ASP A 815 -10.05 -4.58 -38.85
N LEU A 816 -11.00 -4.16 -38.03
CA LEU A 816 -11.58 -4.75 -36.80
C LEU A 816 -10.96 -4.25 -35.47
N TYR A 817 -9.97 -3.37 -35.51
CA TYR A 817 -9.54 -2.62 -34.34
C TYR A 817 -10.40 -1.36 -34.18
N SER A 818 -10.56 -0.92 -32.93
CA SER A 818 -11.11 0.40 -32.63
C SER A 818 -9.97 1.43 -32.49
N ASN A 819 -10.23 2.71 -32.74
CA ASN A 819 -9.20 3.76 -32.64
C ASN A 819 -8.43 3.70 -31.30
N LEU A 820 -9.11 3.38 -30.19
CA LEU A 820 -8.48 3.23 -28.87
C LEU A 820 -7.57 1.99 -28.77
N GLU A 821 -7.95 0.90 -29.45
CA GLU A 821 -7.09 -0.28 -29.58
C GLU A 821 -5.88 0.04 -30.47
N GLU A 822 -6.07 0.82 -31.53
CA GLU A 822 -4.99 1.28 -32.40
C GLU A 822 -4.01 2.22 -31.67
N TYR A 823 -4.51 3.16 -30.87
CA TYR A 823 -3.68 3.99 -30.00
C TYR A 823 -2.83 3.15 -29.04
N ARG A 824 -3.45 2.16 -28.38
CA ARG A 824 -2.74 1.26 -27.45
C ARG A 824 -1.72 0.37 -28.14
N LEU A 825 -1.85 0.19 -29.45
CA LEU A 825 -0.99 -0.66 -30.28
C LEU A 825 0.00 0.14 -31.15
N ASP A 826 -0.02 1.48 -31.08
CA ASP A 826 0.80 2.41 -31.89
C ASP A 826 0.56 2.26 -33.41
N LEU A 827 -0.72 2.18 -33.80
CA LEU A 827 -1.23 1.96 -35.17
C LEU A 827 -1.96 3.22 -35.72
N ASP A 828 -2.25 3.26 -37.03
CA ASP A 828 -2.85 4.44 -37.69
C ASP A 828 -4.34 4.21 -38.06
N PRO A 829 -5.30 4.84 -37.34
CA PRO A 829 -6.75 4.63 -37.50
C PRO A 829 -7.35 5.07 -38.83
N GLN A 830 -6.55 5.67 -39.72
CA GLN A 830 -7.00 6.05 -41.07
C GLN A 830 -6.52 5.09 -42.16
N ILE A 831 -5.61 4.18 -41.83
CA ILE A 831 -4.98 3.30 -42.80
C ILE A 831 -5.40 1.89 -42.45
N PRO A 832 -6.24 1.22 -43.28
CA PRO A 832 -6.62 -0.17 -43.08
C PRO A 832 -5.35 -0.97 -42.85
N ASP A 833 -5.11 -1.37 -41.60
CA ASP A 833 -3.88 -2.03 -41.26
C ASP A 833 -3.96 -3.38 -41.94
N ALA A 834 -3.30 -3.41 -43.10
CA ALA A 834 -3.32 -4.54 -44.01
C ALA A 834 -2.52 -5.64 -43.33
N SER A 835 -3.19 -6.33 -42.40
CA SER A 835 -2.71 -7.44 -41.58
C SER A 835 -1.19 -7.45 -41.52
N GLN A 836 -0.57 -6.69 -40.63
CA GLN A 836 0.82 -6.98 -40.28
C GLN A 836 0.83 -7.94 -39.08
N THR A 837 0.69 -9.26 -39.17
CA THR A 837 0.35 -10.25 -40.20
C THR A 837 -0.02 -11.45 -39.34
N ASP A 838 -1.30 -11.67 -39.04
CA ASP A 838 -1.73 -12.93 -38.46
C ASP A 838 -1.67 -13.95 -39.59
N TYR A 839 -0.49 -14.53 -39.80
CA TYR A 839 -0.32 -15.51 -40.85
C TYR A 839 -1.23 -16.69 -40.51
N ALA A 840 -2.12 -17.08 -41.42
CA ALA A 840 -3.04 -18.19 -41.16
C ALA A 840 -2.31 -19.54 -40.93
N GLY A 841 -1.00 -19.60 -41.21
CA GLY A 841 -0.14 -20.69 -40.78
C GLY A 841 1.34 -20.43 -41.01
N MET A 842 2.16 -20.93 -40.09
CA MET A 842 3.63 -20.86 -40.14
C MET A 842 4.24 -22.24 -40.38
N ALA A 843 5.37 -22.30 -41.08
CA ALA A 843 6.11 -23.53 -41.33
C ALA A 843 7.60 -23.40 -40.96
N VAL A 844 8.15 -24.45 -40.35
CA VAL A 844 9.60 -24.70 -40.38
C VAL A 844 9.92 -25.46 -41.65
N ALA A 845 10.57 -24.80 -42.60
CA ALA A 845 10.92 -25.36 -43.89
C ALA A 845 12.44 -25.54 -43.98
N GLY A 846 12.89 -26.78 -44.18
CA GLY A 846 14.32 -27.07 -44.16
C GLY A 846 14.67 -28.50 -44.51
N THR A 847 15.92 -28.89 -44.30
CA THR A 847 16.43 -30.23 -44.62
C THR A 847 15.70 -31.37 -43.86
N HIS A 848 15.04 -31.06 -42.74
CA HIS A 848 14.24 -32.02 -41.96
C HIS A 848 12.98 -32.49 -42.69
N ASN A 849 12.31 -31.61 -43.42
CA ASN A 849 11.06 -31.89 -44.15
C ASN A 849 11.19 -31.63 -45.65
N GLY A 850 12.41 -31.58 -46.19
CA GLY A 850 12.69 -31.44 -47.61
C GLY A 850 12.40 -30.05 -48.19
N TRP A 851 12.49 -28.99 -47.39
CA TRP A 851 12.11 -27.61 -47.74
C TRP A 851 10.63 -27.46 -48.12
N ASN A 852 9.78 -28.30 -47.54
CA ASN A 852 8.34 -28.10 -47.62
C ASN A 852 7.92 -26.94 -46.71
N ASN A 853 7.26 -25.93 -47.26
CA ASN A 853 6.78 -24.75 -46.55
C ASN A 853 5.27 -24.77 -46.25
N THR A 854 4.57 -25.89 -46.50
CA THR A 854 3.20 -26.07 -46.00
C THR A 854 3.17 -25.85 -44.48
N PRO A 855 2.25 -25.02 -43.95
CA PRO A 855 2.15 -24.75 -42.52
C PRO A 855 2.16 -26.02 -41.69
N ASN A 856 3.11 -26.11 -40.75
CA ASN A 856 3.31 -27.26 -39.89
C ASN A 856 3.58 -26.89 -38.43
N MET A 857 3.58 -25.61 -38.10
CA MET A 857 3.66 -25.12 -36.73
C MET A 857 2.25 -24.82 -36.19
N ALA A 858 2.04 -25.04 -34.90
CA ALA A 858 0.80 -24.71 -34.22
C ALA A 858 0.94 -23.39 -33.45
N PRO A 859 -0.11 -22.55 -33.38
CA PRO A 859 -0.10 -21.35 -32.56
C PRO A 859 -0.13 -21.74 -31.06
N HIS A 860 0.66 -21.04 -30.25
CA HIS A 860 0.89 -21.35 -28.83
C HIS A 860 0.05 -20.46 -27.89
N ASP A 861 -0.45 -19.32 -28.36
CA ASP A 861 -1.26 -18.36 -27.58
C ASP A 861 -2.60 -18.04 -28.27
N SER A 862 -3.53 -17.44 -27.52
CA SER A 862 -4.89 -17.10 -27.98
C SER A 862 -4.94 -15.93 -28.98
N LEU A 863 -3.80 -15.27 -29.22
CA LEU A 863 -3.64 -14.17 -30.16
C LEU A 863 -2.86 -14.60 -31.42
N HIS A 864 -2.43 -15.87 -31.52
CA HIS A 864 -1.77 -16.50 -32.66
C HIS A 864 -0.37 -15.96 -33.06
N HIS A 865 0.33 -15.21 -32.20
CA HIS A 865 1.60 -14.57 -32.59
C HIS A 865 2.85 -15.44 -32.37
N THR A 866 2.76 -16.46 -31.53
CA THR A 866 3.84 -17.42 -31.27
C THR A 866 3.53 -18.78 -31.88
N TRP A 867 4.41 -19.27 -32.75
CA TRP A 867 4.25 -20.56 -33.44
C TRP A 867 5.24 -21.59 -32.90
N THR A 868 4.77 -22.80 -32.63
CA THR A 868 5.59 -23.90 -32.11
C THR A 868 5.45 -25.17 -32.95
N LEU A 869 6.58 -25.82 -33.23
CA LEU A 869 6.63 -27.17 -33.81
C LEU A 869 7.47 -28.07 -32.90
N LEU A 870 6.86 -29.17 -32.48
CA LEU A 870 7.54 -30.29 -31.85
C LEU A 870 7.83 -31.34 -32.91
N THR A 871 9.10 -31.69 -33.10
CA THR A 871 9.47 -32.67 -34.12
C THR A 871 10.72 -33.46 -33.78
N ASN A 872 10.76 -34.72 -34.19
CA ASN A 872 11.91 -35.59 -34.01
C ASN A 872 12.88 -35.42 -35.19
N LEU A 873 14.07 -34.88 -34.94
CA LEU A 873 15.13 -34.80 -35.96
C LEU A 873 15.87 -36.14 -36.01
N THR A 874 15.84 -36.81 -37.15
CA THR A 874 16.37 -38.19 -37.30
C THR A 874 17.83 -38.26 -37.78
N THR A 875 18.39 -37.15 -38.27
CA THR A 875 19.74 -37.10 -38.85
C THR A 875 20.73 -36.33 -37.97
N ARG A 876 21.89 -36.94 -37.72
CA ARG A 876 22.87 -36.44 -36.75
C ARG A 876 23.69 -35.23 -37.18
N THR A 877 23.65 -34.66 -38.38
CA THR A 877 24.47 -33.46 -38.72
C THR A 877 23.88 -32.69 -39.90
N GLY A 878 23.99 -31.35 -39.87
CA GLY A 878 23.77 -30.50 -41.05
C GLY A 878 22.32 -30.08 -41.30
N ILE A 879 21.52 -29.91 -40.24
CA ILE A 879 20.15 -29.40 -40.37
C ILE A 879 20.19 -27.91 -40.73
N VAL A 880 19.51 -27.54 -41.81
CA VAL A 880 19.40 -26.17 -42.29
C VAL A 880 17.94 -25.85 -42.55
N PHE A 881 17.44 -24.71 -42.07
CA PHE A 881 16.02 -24.37 -42.15
C PHE A 881 15.76 -22.87 -42.17
N LYS A 882 14.51 -22.51 -42.48
CA LYS A 882 13.92 -21.18 -42.41
C LYS A 882 12.49 -21.28 -41.90
N PHE A 883 11.95 -20.18 -41.41
CA PHE A 883 10.51 -20.05 -41.15
C PHE A 883 9.83 -19.46 -42.39
N ALA A 884 8.68 -19.97 -42.78
CA ALA A 884 7.94 -19.51 -43.95
C ALA A 884 6.45 -19.46 -43.65
N ALA A 885 5.80 -18.36 -44.02
CA ALA A 885 4.39 -18.14 -43.79
C ALA A 885 3.53 -18.54 -45.00
N GLU A 886 2.33 -19.05 -44.72
CA GLU A 886 1.25 -19.30 -45.68
C GLU A 886 1.62 -20.21 -46.87
N GLY A 887 2.64 -21.06 -46.73
CA GLY A 887 3.09 -21.89 -47.85
C GLY A 887 3.82 -21.12 -48.95
N SER A 888 4.26 -19.89 -48.71
CA SER A 888 4.99 -19.07 -49.70
C SER A 888 6.45 -18.85 -49.34
N TRP A 889 7.33 -18.93 -50.34
CA TRP A 889 8.75 -18.57 -50.21
C TRP A 889 9.01 -17.07 -50.35
N SER A 890 8.02 -16.27 -50.77
CA SER A 890 8.16 -14.80 -50.76
C SER A 890 8.09 -14.20 -49.35
N ASN A 891 7.53 -14.94 -48.38
CA ASN A 891 7.40 -14.53 -46.98
C ASN A 891 8.14 -15.56 -46.10
N ASN A 892 9.46 -15.43 -46.02
CA ASN A 892 10.30 -16.31 -45.21
C ASN A 892 11.28 -15.52 -44.34
N TRP A 893 11.68 -16.11 -43.22
CA TRP A 893 12.65 -15.57 -42.28
C TRP A 893 13.80 -16.55 -42.06
N GLY A 894 15.01 -16.01 -42.11
CA GLY A 894 16.25 -16.72 -41.87
C GLY A 894 17.26 -15.80 -41.19
N ASP A 895 18.38 -16.31 -40.70
CA ASP A 895 19.36 -15.52 -39.95
C ASP A 895 20.58 -15.20 -40.83
N SER A 896 20.93 -13.92 -40.94
CA SER A 896 22.08 -13.44 -41.73
C SER A 896 23.43 -13.49 -40.96
N ASN A 897 23.43 -13.80 -39.66
CA ASN A 897 24.63 -13.95 -38.83
C ASN A 897 25.24 -15.37 -38.87
N PRO A 898 26.59 -15.53 -38.83
CA PRO A 898 27.27 -16.83 -39.01
C PRO A 898 27.14 -17.75 -37.77
N PRO A 899 27.44 -19.07 -37.89
CA PRO A 899 26.66 -20.12 -37.23
C PRO A 899 26.68 -20.03 -35.71
N HIS A 900 25.48 -20.09 -35.13
CA HIS A 900 25.24 -20.21 -33.70
C HIS A 900 26.00 -21.39 -33.10
N THR A 901 26.93 -21.11 -32.17
CA THR A 901 27.72 -22.14 -31.47
C THR A 901 27.19 -22.49 -30.07
N SER A 902 26.24 -21.70 -29.55
CA SER A 902 25.56 -21.86 -28.26
C SER A 902 24.27 -22.67 -28.38
N TRP A 903 23.89 -23.40 -27.32
CA TRP A 903 22.67 -24.22 -27.24
C TRP A 903 21.97 -24.02 -25.88
N PRO A 904 20.62 -23.93 -25.77
CA PRO A 904 19.64 -23.94 -26.87
C PRO A 904 19.87 -22.79 -27.86
N LEU A 905 19.53 -23.05 -29.12
CA LEU A 905 19.66 -22.06 -30.19
C LEU A 905 18.58 -21.01 -30.00
N ALA A 906 18.93 -19.73 -29.98
CA ALA A 906 17.95 -18.65 -29.99
C ALA A 906 18.53 -17.42 -30.71
N GLY A 907 17.68 -16.63 -31.32
CA GLY A 907 18.08 -15.42 -32.05
C GLY A 907 16.89 -14.71 -32.67
N THR A 908 17.18 -13.67 -33.44
CA THR A 908 16.16 -12.90 -34.18
C THR A 908 16.37 -13.12 -35.67
N ALA A 909 15.33 -13.55 -36.39
CA ALA A 909 15.41 -13.86 -37.81
C ALA A 909 15.12 -12.64 -38.69
N ASP A 910 15.89 -12.47 -39.76
CA ASP A 910 15.72 -11.43 -40.76
C ASP A 910 14.73 -11.86 -41.86
N PHE A 911 13.90 -10.93 -42.30
CA PHE A 911 13.03 -11.16 -43.46
C PHE A 911 13.86 -11.41 -44.71
N MET A 912 13.60 -12.54 -45.38
CA MET A 912 14.40 -13.10 -46.47
C MET A 912 15.89 -13.29 -46.14
N GLY A 913 16.23 -13.47 -44.85
CA GLY A 913 17.60 -13.72 -44.39
C GLY A 913 18.21 -15.02 -44.91
N SER A 914 19.46 -15.31 -44.54
CA SER A 914 20.13 -16.55 -44.96
C SER A 914 19.61 -17.78 -44.20
N ASP A 915 19.88 -19.00 -44.69
CA ASP A 915 19.37 -20.19 -44.00
C ASP A 915 19.99 -20.38 -42.62
N ILE A 916 19.16 -20.70 -41.61
CA ILE A 916 19.58 -20.98 -40.24
C ILE A 916 20.17 -22.39 -40.19
N LYS A 917 21.37 -22.55 -39.60
CA LYS A 917 22.12 -23.82 -39.60
C LYS A 917 22.35 -24.34 -38.20
N ILE A 918 21.93 -25.58 -37.94
CA ILE A 918 22.32 -26.34 -36.74
C ILE A 918 23.60 -27.09 -37.07
N THR A 919 24.74 -26.60 -36.58
CA THR A 919 26.08 -27.12 -36.89
C THR A 919 26.55 -28.22 -35.96
N ARG A 920 25.90 -28.43 -34.81
CA ARG A 920 26.23 -29.52 -33.86
C ARG A 920 25.59 -30.85 -34.27
N PRO A 921 26.26 -32.00 -34.07
CA PRO A 921 25.69 -33.28 -34.41
C PRO A 921 24.61 -33.75 -33.41
N MET A 922 23.31 -33.73 -33.74
CA MET A 922 22.23 -34.04 -32.78
C MET A 922 21.05 -34.81 -33.42
N LYS A 923 20.43 -35.74 -32.67
CA LYS A 923 19.21 -36.52 -33.01
C LYS A 923 18.33 -36.58 -31.75
N GLY A 924 17.02 -36.37 -31.85
CA GLY A 924 16.13 -36.30 -30.68
C GLY A 924 14.84 -35.52 -30.96
N ASN A 925 14.00 -35.31 -29.94
CA ASN A 925 12.84 -34.43 -30.03
C ASN A 925 13.28 -32.98 -29.83
N PHE A 926 12.81 -32.09 -30.69
CA PHE A 926 13.15 -30.67 -30.64
C PHE A 926 11.88 -29.84 -30.67
N ARG A 927 11.91 -28.76 -29.89
CA ARG A 927 10.93 -27.67 -29.97
C ARG A 927 11.53 -26.54 -30.78
N PHE A 928 10.87 -26.21 -31.88
CA PHE A 928 11.10 -25.00 -32.66
C PHE A 928 10.02 -24.00 -32.29
N THR A 929 10.40 -22.79 -31.89
CA THR A 929 9.47 -21.69 -31.61
C THR A 929 9.85 -20.48 -32.45
N PHE A 930 8.87 -19.78 -33.00
CA PHE A 930 9.04 -18.54 -33.75
C PHE A 930 7.90 -17.58 -33.43
N HIS A 931 8.25 -16.38 -32.99
CA HIS A 931 7.32 -15.31 -32.73
C HIS A 931 7.29 -14.35 -33.92
N GLU A 932 6.16 -14.22 -34.59
CA GLU A 932 6.09 -13.56 -35.91
C GLU A 932 6.25 -12.03 -35.84
N ARG A 933 5.82 -11.40 -34.74
CA ARG A 933 5.99 -9.95 -34.51
C ARG A 933 7.40 -9.55 -34.07
N THR A 934 7.95 -10.18 -33.03
CA THR A 934 9.31 -9.89 -32.53
C THR A 934 10.42 -10.51 -33.40
N ARG A 935 10.06 -11.45 -34.28
CA ARG A 935 10.95 -12.26 -35.13
C ARG A 935 11.95 -13.11 -34.34
N GLU A 936 11.71 -13.26 -33.05
CA GLU A 936 12.52 -14.09 -32.17
C GLU A 936 12.20 -15.56 -32.43
N TYR A 937 13.24 -16.37 -32.51
CA TYR A 937 13.11 -17.82 -32.61
C TYR A 937 13.97 -18.50 -31.58
N SER A 938 13.55 -19.71 -31.20
CA SER A 938 14.36 -20.62 -30.42
C SER A 938 14.23 -22.06 -30.93
N VAL A 939 15.31 -22.82 -30.81
CA VAL A 939 15.37 -24.25 -31.04
C VAL A 939 16.11 -24.87 -29.86
N GLY A 940 15.37 -25.57 -29.01
CA GLY A 940 15.90 -26.28 -27.86
C GLY A 940 15.70 -27.79 -28.00
N PHE A 941 16.37 -28.55 -27.14
CA PHE A 941 15.90 -29.91 -26.88
C PHE A 941 14.47 -29.80 -26.35
N ALA A 942 13.59 -30.67 -26.82
CA ALA A 942 12.42 -30.99 -26.01
C ALA A 942 12.94 -32.00 -24.97
N ASP A 943 13.65 -31.47 -23.96
CA ASP A 943 14.35 -32.08 -22.82
C ASP A 943 15.22 -33.35 -23.09
N PRO A 944 16.51 -33.41 -22.72
CA PRO A 944 17.34 -34.60 -22.96
C PRO A 944 16.82 -35.80 -22.16
N ASP A 945 16.65 -36.91 -22.86
CA ASP A 945 16.10 -38.17 -22.37
C ASP A 945 16.99 -39.29 -22.97
N VAL A 946 17.97 -39.74 -22.19
CA VAL A 946 19.11 -40.56 -22.60
C VAL A 946 18.67 -41.97 -22.94
N ASP A 947 17.66 -42.50 -22.27
CA ASP A 947 17.09 -43.80 -22.58
C ASP A 947 15.87 -43.73 -23.53
N GLY A 948 15.35 -42.53 -23.77
CA GLY A 948 14.38 -42.21 -24.80
C GLY A 948 12.94 -42.56 -24.40
N ASP A 949 12.66 -42.64 -23.11
CA ASP A 949 11.39 -43.10 -22.56
C ASP A 949 10.35 -41.99 -22.34
N GLY A 950 10.78 -40.73 -22.36
CA GLY A 950 9.95 -39.53 -22.28
C GLY A 950 10.24 -38.64 -21.07
N LEU A 951 11.05 -39.07 -20.10
CA LEU A 951 11.43 -38.28 -18.92
C LEU A 951 12.79 -37.57 -19.10
N PRO A 952 13.00 -36.39 -18.51
CA PRO A 952 14.30 -35.71 -18.63
C PRO A 952 15.38 -36.27 -17.71
N ASP A 953 16.57 -36.45 -18.27
CA ASP A 953 17.78 -36.97 -17.62
C ASP A 953 18.13 -36.28 -16.30
N ASP A 954 17.99 -34.96 -16.23
CA ASP A 954 18.35 -34.16 -15.07
C ASP A 954 17.36 -34.35 -13.91
N TRP A 955 16.08 -34.45 -14.23
CA TRP A 955 15.03 -34.82 -13.27
C TRP A 955 15.19 -36.26 -12.78
N GLU A 956 15.51 -37.20 -13.68
CA GLU A 956 15.79 -38.58 -13.30
C GLU A 956 17.08 -38.73 -12.47
N GLU A 957 18.12 -37.95 -12.76
CA GLU A 957 19.34 -37.87 -11.93
C GLU A 957 19.05 -37.32 -10.53
N GLU A 958 18.11 -36.39 -10.39
CA GLU A 958 17.74 -35.79 -9.11
C GLU A 958 16.99 -36.77 -8.20
N TYR A 959 15.99 -37.48 -8.73
CA TYR A 959 15.10 -38.30 -7.91
C TYR A 959 15.47 -39.79 -7.89
N PHE A 960 16.10 -40.31 -8.94
CA PHE A 960 16.50 -41.71 -9.06
C PHE A 960 18.02 -41.90 -9.10
N GLY A 961 18.80 -40.82 -9.24
CA GLY A 961 20.26 -40.84 -9.14
C GLY A 961 20.99 -41.23 -10.43
N THR A 962 20.28 -41.32 -11.56
CA THR A 962 20.82 -41.74 -12.87
C THR A 962 19.96 -41.19 -14.01
N ALA A 963 20.59 -40.69 -15.09
CA ALA A 963 19.98 -40.18 -16.33
C ALA A 963 19.36 -41.28 -17.24
N ALA A 964 18.86 -42.35 -16.63
CA ALA A 964 18.14 -43.46 -17.25
C ALA A 964 17.46 -44.12 -16.07
N GLY A 965 16.59 -43.34 -15.44
CA GLY A 965 16.06 -43.56 -14.11
C GLY A 965 15.01 -44.65 -14.11
N ASP A 966 13.76 -44.27 -13.88
CA ASP A 966 12.63 -45.17 -13.75
C ASP A 966 11.52 -44.73 -14.71
N THR A 967 10.82 -45.68 -15.33
CA THR A 967 10.04 -45.39 -16.53
C THR A 967 8.82 -44.47 -16.30
N PRO A 968 8.39 -43.65 -17.28
CA PRO A 968 7.34 -42.63 -17.13
C PRO A 968 5.97 -43.15 -16.65
N ASP A 969 5.65 -44.41 -16.94
CA ASP A 969 4.40 -45.07 -16.53
C ASP A 969 4.46 -45.65 -15.11
N ASN A 970 5.64 -45.68 -14.50
CA ASN A 970 5.80 -46.23 -13.16
C ASN A 970 5.25 -45.25 -12.14
N ASN A 971 4.73 -45.79 -11.04
CA ASN A 971 4.27 -45.00 -9.90
C ASN A 971 4.94 -45.60 -8.65
N PRO A 972 6.12 -45.07 -8.27
CA PRO A 972 6.91 -45.63 -7.18
C PRO A 972 6.24 -45.54 -5.82
N ASP A 973 5.44 -44.50 -5.56
CA ASP A 973 4.83 -44.23 -4.26
C ASP A 973 3.35 -44.66 -4.15
N GLN A 974 2.75 -45.07 -5.27
CA GLN A 974 1.41 -45.60 -5.48
C GLN A 974 0.25 -44.61 -5.23
N ASP A 975 0.45 -43.33 -5.53
CA ASP A 975 -0.54 -42.26 -5.36
C ASP A 975 -1.55 -42.04 -6.52
N LEU A 976 -1.42 -42.83 -7.59
CA LEU A 976 -2.12 -42.77 -8.88
C LEU A 976 -1.55 -41.80 -9.93
N TYR A 977 -0.51 -41.04 -9.63
CA TYR A 977 0.27 -40.26 -10.60
C TYR A 977 1.49 -41.03 -11.07
N THR A 978 1.74 -41.10 -12.36
CA THR A 978 2.96 -41.73 -12.86
C THR A 978 4.13 -40.76 -12.77
N ASN A 979 5.38 -41.26 -12.88
CA ASN A 979 6.57 -40.41 -12.92
C ASN A 979 6.43 -39.26 -13.94
N GLU A 980 5.77 -39.52 -15.09
CA GLU A 980 5.44 -38.49 -16.08
C GLU A 980 4.46 -37.43 -15.54
N ASP A 981 3.36 -37.85 -14.90
CA ASP A 981 2.41 -36.93 -14.28
C ASP A 981 3.09 -36.04 -13.24
N GLU A 982 4.00 -36.60 -12.46
CA GLU A 982 4.71 -35.91 -11.38
C GLU A 982 5.79 -34.95 -11.89
N TYR A 983 6.52 -35.35 -12.93
CA TYR A 983 7.44 -34.46 -13.64
C TYR A 983 6.70 -33.20 -14.13
N PHE A 984 5.54 -33.36 -14.78
CA PHE A 984 4.76 -32.22 -15.25
C PHE A 984 4.13 -31.38 -14.13
N ARG A 985 4.00 -31.93 -12.93
CA ARG A 985 3.51 -31.23 -11.73
C ARG A 985 4.62 -30.56 -10.91
N GLY A 986 5.88 -30.92 -11.15
CA GLY A 986 7.00 -30.54 -10.30
C GLY A 986 6.90 -31.15 -8.89
N SER A 987 6.23 -32.30 -8.77
CA SER A 987 6.13 -33.07 -7.51
C SER A 987 7.23 -34.13 -7.41
N ASN A 988 7.39 -34.75 -6.24
CA ASN A 988 8.48 -35.68 -6.00
C ASN A 988 8.01 -37.12 -6.20
N PRO A 989 8.55 -37.85 -7.20
CA PRO A 989 8.02 -39.15 -7.63
C PRO A 989 8.27 -40.33 -6.69
N THR A 990 8.79 -40.03 -5.52
CA THR A 990 9.04 -41.01 -4.46
C THR A 990 8.22 -40.71 -3.21
N VAL A 991 7.34 -39.70 -3.26
CA VAL A 991 6.59 -39.18 -2.13
C VAL A 991 5.12 -39.05 -2.51
N TRP A 992 4.32 -39.98 -1.98
CA TRP A 992 2.88 -40.11 -2.26
C TRP A 992 2.11 -38.77 -2.17
N ASP A 993 1.55 -38.31 -3.30
CA ASP A 993 0.81 -37.06 -3.46
C ASP A 993 -0.65 -37.30 -3.95
N PRO A 994 -1.69 -36.92 -3.18
CA PRO A 994 -3.08 -37.25 -3.54
C PRO A 994 -3.64 -36.42 -4.71
N PRO A 995 -4.37 -37.03 -5.67
CA PRO A 995 -4.94 -36.32 -6.82
C PRO A 995 -5.98 -35.23 -6.53
N GLU A 996 -5.79 -34.03 -7.09
CA GLU A 996 -6.78 -32.94 -7.05
C GLU A 996 -8.12 -33.37 -7.67
N ALA A 997 -9.18 -33.33 -6.88
CA ALA A 997 -10.54 -33.55 -7.37
C ALA A 997 -11.54 -32.66 -6.63
N ASN A 998 -12.28 -31.84 -7.40
CA ASN A 998 -13.46 -31.12 -6.94
C ASN A 998 -14.65 -32.09 -6.85
N TYR A 999 -14.96 -32.60 -5.65
CA TYR A 999 -16.09 -33.51 -5.46
C TYR A 999 -17.41 -32.72 -5.24
N PRO A 1000 -18.48 -32.96 -6.01
CA PRO A 1000 -19.75 -32.22 -5.87
C PRO A 1000 -20.60 -32.66 -4.66
N SER A 1001 -20.29 -33.78 -3.99
CA SER A 1001 -20.94 -34.20 -2.74
C SER A 1001 -20.15 -35.27 -1.97
N LEU A 1002 -20.20 -35.21 -0.64
CA LEU A 1002 -19.50 -36.11 0.28
C LEU A 1002 -20.39 -36.57 1.45
N ALA A 1003 -20.14 -37.79 1.94
CA ALA A 1003 -20.85 -38.40 3.05
C ALA A 1003 -19.91 -39.09 4.05
N VAL A 1004 -20.22 -39.00 5.35
CA VAL A 1004 -19.73 -39.93 6.37
C VAL A 1004 -20.70 -41.11 6.43
N ALA A 1005 -20.25 -42.28 5.99
CA ALA A 1005 -21.04 -43.50 5.93
C ALA A 1005 -20.48 -44.51 6.94
N GLY A 1006 -21.31 -45.00 7.86
CA GLY A 1006 -20.85 -45.87 8.93
C GLY A 1006 -21.95 -46.59 9.69
N THR A 1007 -21.56 -47.23 10.79
CA THR A 1007 -22.45 -48.06 11.63
C THR A 1007 -23.60 -47.28 12.25
N PHE A 1008 -23.51 -45.95 12.36
CA PHE A 1008 -24.52 -45.10 12.98
C PHE A 1008 -25.60 -44.57 12.02
N ASN A 1009 -25.33 -44.58 10.71
CA ASN A 1009 -26.30 -44.20 9.67
C ASN A 1009 -26.48 -45.30 8.60
N GLY A 1010 -26.18 -46.55 8.96
CA GLY A 1010 -26.49 -47.74 8.15
C GLY A 1010 -25.64 -47.91 6.89
N TRP A 1011 -24.41 -47.38 6.87
CA TRP A 1011 -23.53 -47.33 5.69
C TRP A 1011 -24.19 -46.63 4.49
N SER A 1012 -25.09 -45.68 4.76
CA SER A 1012 -25.71 -44.82 3.75
C SER A 1012 -24.67 -43.87 3.17
N THR A 1013 -24.60 -43.81 1.84
CA THR A 1013 -23.72 -42.90 1.10
C THR A 1013 -24.39 -41.58 0.75
N THR A 1014 -25.65 -41.36 1.16
CA THR A 1014 -26.36 -40.09 0.94
C THR A 1014 -25.56 -38.94 1.55
N ALA A 1015 -25.31 -37.91 0.74
CA ALA A 1015 -24.52 -36.74 1.14
C ALA A 1015 -25.06 -36.15 2.45
N ASN A 1016 -24.18 -36.07 3.44
CA ASN A 1016 -24.46 -35.51 4.76
C ASN A 1016 -23.34 -34.60 5.27
N MET A 1017 -22.27 -34.43 4.49
CA MET A 1017 -21.22 -33.47 4.81
C MET A 1017 -21.42 -32.16 4.03
N THR A 1018 -21.10 -31.04 4.68
CA THR A 1018 -21.17 -29.69 4.12
C THR A 1018 -19.76 -29.17 3.84
N LEU A 1019 -19.55 -28.58 2.67
CA LEU A 1019 -18.28 -27.93 2.29
C LEU A 1019 -18.19 -26.55 2.96
N THR A 1020 -17.11 -26.27 3.70
CA THR A 1020 -16.96 -25.03 4.49
C THR A 1020 -15.85 -24.10 3.98
N ASN A 1021 -14.89 -24.59 3.20
CA ASN A 1021 -13.93 -23.83 2.39
C ASN A 1021 -13.56 -24.66 1.14
N HIS A 1022 -12.82 -24.13 0.17
CA HIS A 1022 -12.34 -24.93 -0.97
C HIS A 1022 -11.55 -26.16 -0.42
N HIS A 1023 -12.15 -27.35 -0.55
CA HIS A 1023 -11.66 -28.69 -0.17
C HIS A 1023 -11.99 -29.25 1.25
N LEU A 1024 -12.53 -28.48 2.22
CA LEU A 1024 -12.83 -29.01 3.57
C LEU A 1024 -14.33 -29.31 3.80
N TRP A 1025 -14.63 -30.56 4.16
CA TRP A 1025 -15.98 -31.07 4.42
C TRP A 1025 -16.22 -31.34 5.90
N GLN A 1026 -17.43 -31.04 6.40
CA GLN A 1026 -17.81 -31.22 7.79
C GLN A 1026 -19.17 -31.89 7.98
N TYR A 1027 -19.29 -32.76 9.00
CA TYR A 1027 -20.57 -33.33 9.44
C TYR A 1027 -20.59 -33.54 10.95
N VAL A 1028 -21.69 -33.18 11.61
CA VAL A 1028 -21.89 -33.38 13.04
C VAL A 1028 -22.96 -34.43 13.28
N HIS A 1029 -22.68 -35.38 14.18
CA HIS A 1029 -23.62 -36.42 14.57
C HIS A 1029 -23.66 -36.62 16.09
N GLU A 1030 -24.86 -36.72 16.65
CA GLU A 1030 -25.11 -37.00 18.06
C GLU A 1030 -25.14 -38.52 18.32
N PHE A 1031 -24.19 -39.02 19.11
CA PHE A 1031 -24.08 -40.44 19.42
C PHE A 1031 -24.62 -40.79 20.81
N ALA A 1032 -25.32 -41.93 20.91
CA ALA A 1032 -25.49 -42.60 22.19
C ALA A 1032 -24.18 -43.29 22.61
N ARG A 1033 -23.96 -43.46 23.93
CA ARG A 1033 -22.77 -44.13 24.47
C ARG A 1033 -22.66 -45.56 23.91
N THR A 1034 -21.54 -45.86 23.26
CA THR A 1034 -21.27 -47.16 22.61
C THR A 1034 -19.78 -47.46 22.60
N ASP A 1035 -19.42 -48.74 22.67
CA ASP A 1035 -18.02 -49.14 22.81
C ASP A 1035 -17.27 -49.07 21.48
N GLN A 1036 -17.95 -49.22 20.33
CA GLN A 1036 -17.32 -49.10 19.01
C GLN A 1036 -18.26 -48.53 17.94
N VAL A 1037 -17.71 -47.66 17.09
CA VAL A 1037 -18.33 -47.11 15.86
C VAL A 1037 -17.36 -47.30 14.71
N ALA A 1038 -17.84 -47.63 13.51
CA ALA A 1038 -16.99 -47.73 12.32
C ALA A 1038 -17.57 -46.90 11.18
N PHE A 1039 -16.73 -46.18 10.44
CA PHE A 1039 -17.18 -45.33 9.33
C PHE A 1039 -16.12 -45.16 8.23
N LYS A 1040 -16.53 -44.53 7.13
CA LYS A 1040 -15.73 -44.10 5.98
C LYS A 1040 -16.29 -42.80 5.42
N PHE A 1041 -15.48 -42.08 4.65
CA PHE A 1041 -15.93 -40.98 3.81
C PHE A 1041 -16.23 -41.49 2.40
N ALA A 1042 -17.32 -41.04 1.77
CA ALA A 1042 -17.71 -41.50 0.44
C ALA A 1042 -18.23 -40.33 -0.41
N ALA A 1043 -17.81 -40.24 -1.68
CA ALA A 1043 -18.21 -39.19 -2.61
C ALA A 1043 -19.33 -39.65 -3.58
N HIS A 1044 -20.05 -38.69 -4.16
CA HIS A 1044 -21.07 -38.88 -5.21
C HIS A 1044 -22.25 -39.80 -4.85
N GLY A 1045 -22.56 -39.95 -3.57
CA GLY A 1045 -23.70 -40.78 -3.18
C GLY A 1045 -23.50 -42.29 -3.39
N ASN A 1046 -22.28 -42.76 -3.68
CA ASN A 1046 -22.00 -44.18 -3.96
C ASN A 1046 -20.65 -44.66 -3.39
N TRP A 1047 -20.42 -45.97 -3.37
CA TRP A 1047 -19.25 -46.59 -2.74
C TRP A 1047 -18.01 -46.70 -3.63
N ASN A 1048 -18.08 -46.31 -4.92
CA ASN A 1048 -16.95 -46.49 -5.84
C ASN A 1048 -15.79 -45.53 -5.52
N THR A 1049 -16.11 -44.39 -4.91
CA THR A 1049 -15.14 -43.40 -4.44
C THR A 1049 -15.34 -43.21 -2.93
N ASN A 1050 -14.57 -43.95 -2.13
CA ASN A 1050 -14.60 -43.86 -0.67
C ASN A 1050 -13.18 -43.86 -0.10
N TRP A 1051 -13.04 -43.31 1.11
CA TRP A 1051 -11.80 -43.21 1.85
C TRP A 1051 -12.01 -43.68 3.29
N GLY A 1052 -11.04 -44.45 3.77
CA GLY A 1052 -11.06 -45.02 5.10
C GLY A 1052 -9.65 -45.18 5.65
N HIS A 1053 -9.53 -45.76 6.83
CA HIS A 1053 -8.25 -46.00 7.48
C HIS A 1053 -8.45 -47.18 8.43
N SER A 1054 -7.60 -48.22 8.37
CA SER A 1054 -7.72 -49.43 9.17
C SER A 1054 -7.25 -49.25 10.63
N ARG A 1055 -7.63 -48.14 11.26
CA ARG A 1055 -7.24 -47.78 12.63
C ARG A 1055 -8.49 -47.59 13.48
N THR A 1056 -8.45 -48.15 14.69
CA THR A 1056 -9.46 -47.91 15.73
C THR A 1056 -8.83 -47.14 16.88
N SER A 1057 -9.43 -46.01 17.28
CA SER A 1057 -8.94 -45.19 18.41
C SER A 1057 -10.07 -44.48 19.16
N SER A 1058 -9.79 -43.96 20.35
CA SER A 1058 -10.71 -43.06 21.06
C SER A 1058 -10.62 -41.64 20.49
N LEU A 1059 -11.69 -40.84 20.63
CA LEU A 1059 -11.68 -39.43 20.23
C LEU A 1059 -10.86 -38.56 21.23
N PRO A 1060 -10.26 -37.43 20.77
CA PRO A 1060 -10.19 -36.99 19.38
C PRO A 1060 -9.18 -37.84 18.59
N MET A 1061 -9.42 -37.98 17.29
CA MET A 1061 -8.51 -38.69 16.40
C MET A 1061 -8.39 -37.95 15.07
N SER A 1062 -7.22 -38.03 14.49
CA SER A 1062 -6.94 -37.52 13.16
C SER A 1062 -6.04 -38.48 12.40
N GLY A 1063 -5.98 -38.29 11.09
CA GLY A 1063 -5.08 -39.01 10.21
C GLY A 1063 -5.39 -38.73 8.76
N THR A 1064 -4.64 -39.36 7.87
CA THR A 1064 -4.90 -39.30 6.43
C THR A 1064 -5.67 -40.54 6.03
N ALA A 1065 -6.84 -40.38 5.42
CA ALA A 1065 -7.63 -41.50 4.92
C ALA A 1065 -7.07 -41.97 3.58
N VAL A 1066 -7.09 -43.27 3.36
CA VAL A 1066 -6.61 -43.90 2.13
C VAL A 1066 -7.80 -44.36 1.30
N ARG A 1067 -7.73 -44.15 -0.01
CA ARG A 1067 -8.80 -44.51 -0.95
C ARG A 1067 -9.07 -46.02 -0.90
N GLN A 1068 -10.35 -46.38 -0.79
CA GLN A 1068 -10.86 -47.75 -0.68
C GLN A 1068 -10.27 -48.62 0.45
N ALA A 1069 -9.60 -48.03 1.45
CA ALA A 1069 -9.01 -48.74 2.58
C ALA A 1069 -10.05 -49.27 3.59
N GLY A 1070 -9.63 -49.83 4.74
CA GLY A 1070 -10.53 -50.36 5.78
C GLY A 1070 -11.38 -49.29 6.48
N ASN A 1071 -12.27 -49.72 7.37
CA ASN A 1071 -13.14 -48.80 8.12
C ASN A 1071 -12.37 -48.10 9.24
N ILE A 1072 -12.60 -46.80 9.41
CA ILE A 1072 -12.11 -46.01 10.53
C ILE A 1072 -12.94 -46.37 11.76
N GLY A 1073 -12.28 -46.85 12.81
CA GLY A 1073 -12.92 -47.23 14.06
C GLY A 1073 -12.81 -46.16 15.13
N ILE A 1074 -13.91 -45.89 15.83
CA ILE A 1074 -13.94 -45.17 17.10
C ILE A 1074 -14.14 -46.21 18.19
N SER A 1075 -13.32 -46.19 19.24
CA SER A 1075 -13.50 -47.02 20.44
C SER A 1075 -13.78 -46.16 21.68
N ASN A 1076 -14.56 -46.68 22.63
CA ASN A 1076 -14.94 -46.00 23.88
C ASN A 1076 -15.66 -44.66 23.67
N LEU A 1077 -16.69 -44.64 22.82
CA LEU A 1077 -17.46 -43.43 22.56
C LEU A 1077 -18.42 -43.15 23.72
N HIS A 1078 -18.19 -42.05 24.43
CA HIS A 1078 -18.90 -41.69 25.67
C HIS A 1078 -20.31 -41.07 25.47
N GLY A 1079 -20.76 -40.93 24.22
CA GLY A 1079 -22.00 -40.24 23.84
C GLY A 1079 -21.86 -38.71 23.78
N GLY A 1080 -22.66 -38.04 22.93
CA GLY A 1080 -22.61 -36.60 22.65
C GLY A 1080 -22.32 -36.26 21.18
N ALA A 1081 -22.39 -34.96 20.83
CA ALA A 1081 -22.13 -34.45 19.49
C ALA A 1081 -20.66 -34.62 19.08
N VAL A 1082 -20.46 -35.30 17.95
CA VAL A 1082 -19.16 -35.57 17.35
C VAL A 1082 -19.10 -34.94 15.97
N ILE A 1083 -18.09 -34.11 15.73
CA ILE A 1083 -17.78 -33.52 14.44
C ILE A 1083 -16.79 -34.39 13.68
N PHE A 1084 -17.09 -34.63 12.41
CA PHE A 1084 -16.24 -35.26 11.42
C PHE A 1084 -15.81 -34.20 10.41
N THR A 1085 -14.52 -34.09 10.17
CA THR A 1085 -13.91 -33.17 9.21
C THR A 1085 -13.10 -34.00 8.22
N PHE A 1086 -13.17 -33.67 6.93
CA PHE A 1086 -12.42 -34.34 5.87
C PHE A 1086 -12.00 -33.35 4.80
N ASN A 1087 -10.69 -33.20 4.58
CA ASN A 1087 -10.18 -32.45 3.44
C ASN A 1087 -10.06 -33.39 2.25
N ASP A 1088 -10.77 -33.10 1.17
CA ASP A 1088 -10.87 -33.99 0.01
C ASP A 1088 -9.67 -33.90 -0.96
N GLN A 1089 -8.79 -32.92 -0.76
CA GLN A 1089 -7.52 -32.77 -1.47
C GLN A 1089 -6.39 -33.48 -0.71
N THR A 1090 -6.21 -33.20 0.58
CA THR A 1090 -5.13 -33.80 1.39
C THR A 1090 -5.49 -35.16 1.98
N LEU A 1091 -6.76 -35.58 1.85
CA LEU A 1091 -7.38 -36.74 2.50
C LEU A 1091 -7.25 -36.75 4.04
N ALA A 1092 -6.85 -35.63 4.63
CA ALA A 1092 -6.74 -35.48 6.07
C ALA A 1092 -8.13 -35.45 6.70
N TYR A 1093 -8.33 -36.24 7.75
CA TYR A 1093 -9.55 -36.24 8.54
C TYR A 1093 -9.27 -35.96 10.01
N THR A 1094 -10.23 -35.31 10.65
CA THR A 1094 -10.32 -35.15 12.11
C THR A 1094 -11.70 -35.59 12.56
N VAL A 1095 -11.75 -36.32 13.68
CA VAL A 1095 -13.00 -36.64 14.38
C VAL A 1095 -12.81 -36.29 15.83
N ALA A 1096 -13.66 -35.41 16.33
CA ALA A 1096 -13.61 -34.93 17.71
C ALA A 1096 -15.03 -34.69 18.23
N TYR A 1097 -15.17 -34.59 19.54
CA TYR A 1097 -16.40 -34.06 20.11
C TYR A 1097 -16.51 -32.57 19.76
N GLU A 1098 -17.68 -32.13 19.31
CA GLU A 1098 -17.93 -30.73 18.90
C GLU A 1098 -17.69 -29.77 20.08
N ASN A 1099 -17.97 -30.22 21.30
CA ASN A 1099 -17.49 -29.64 22.55
C ASN A 1099 -16.81 -30.76 23.35
N PRO A 1100 -15.47 -30.90 23.32
CA PRO A 1100 -14.82 -32.03 23.94
C PRO A 1100 -15.08 -32.06 25.46
N PRO A 1101 -15.64 -33.15 26.01
CA PRO A 1101 -15.73 -33.27 27.46
C PRO A 1101 -14.30 -33.31 28.01
N VAL A 1102 -13.95 -32.36 28.87
CA VAL A 1102 -12.63 -32.32 29.53
C VAL A 1102 -12.52 -33.54 30.45
N LEU A 1103 -11.88 -34.60 29.96
CA LEU A 1103 -11.59 -35.79 30.75
C LEU A 1103 -10.21 -35.67 31.39
N LEU A 1104 -10.20 -35.19 32.64
CA LEU A 1104 -9.04 -35.25 33.52
C LEU A 1104 -8.86 -36.68 34.05
N SER A 1105 -7.84 -37.41 33.58
CA SER A 1105 -7.41 -38.65 34.24
C SER A 1105 -6.24 -38.38 35.19
N LEU A 1106 -6.45 -38.59 36.48
CA LEU A 1106 -5.45 -38.38 37.51
C LEU A 1106 -4.76 -39.72 37.84
N ASP A 1107 -3.60 -39.96 37.24
CA ASP A 1107 -2.89 -41.24 37.41
C ASP A 1107 -1.89 -41.12 38.58
N ALA A 1108 -2.36 -41.40 39.79
CA ALA A 1108 -1.55 -41.40 40.99
C ALA A 1108 -0.75 -42.71 41.09
N THR A 1109 0.32 -42.87 40.31
CA THR A 1109 1.30 -43.92 40.57
C THR A 1109 2.41 -43.39 41.49
N PRO A 1110 2.61 -43.98 42.68
CA PRO A 1110 3.69 -43.58 43.57
C PRO A 1110 5.02 -44.12 43.04
N ALA A 1111 5.65 -43.38 42.13
CA ALA A 1111 7.07 -43.53 41.86
C ALA A 1111 7.84 -42.76 42.94
N GLY A 1112 8.76 -43.43 43.61
CA GLY A 1112 9.49 -42.92 44.78
C GLY A 1112 10.04 -41.50 44.60
N ASN A 1113 9.84 -40.71 45.67
CA ASN A 1113 10.30 -39.33 45.89
C ASN A 1113 9.70 -38.23 44.98
N ALA A 1114 8.41 -37.95 45.25
CA ALA A 1114 7.83 -36.61 45.39
C ALA A 1114 7.68 -35.71 44.13
N GLY A 1115 6.91 -36.18 43.15
CA GLY A 1115 6.22 -35.35 42.16
C GLY A 1115 4.98 -36.07 41.59
N PHE A 1116 3.90 -35.34 41.30
CA PHE A 1116 2.76 -35.86 40.54
C PHE A 1116 2.99 -35.60 39.04
N VAL A 1117 2.52 -36.50 38.19
CA VAL A 1117 2.52 -36.31 36.73
C VAL A 1117 1.10 -36.03 36.32
N ILE A 1118 0.82 -34.80 35.88
CA ILE A 1118 -0.45 -34.46 35.21
C ILE A 1118 -0.22 -34.70 33.73
N ARG A 1119 -1.04 -35.55 33.11
CA ARG A 1119 -1.02 -35.76 31.67
C ARG A 1119 -2.16 -34.96 31.06
N TRP A 1120 -1.80 -33.95 30.29
CA TRP A 1120 -2.71 -33.27 29.38
C TRP A 1120 -2.68 -34.05 28.07
N ASN A 1121 -3.84 -34.38 27.51
CA ASN A 1121 -3.90 -35.08 26.23
C ASN A 1121 -4.52 -34.13 25.19
N SER A 1122 -3.71 -33.21 24.68
CA SER A 1122 -3.95 -32.52 23.41
C SER A 1122 -3.13 -33.26 22.36
N ALA A 1123 -3.51 -33.10 21.09
CA ALA A 1123 -2.98 -33.85 19.95
C ALA A 1123 -1.45 -33.78 19.76
N ASP A 1124 -0.77 -32.91 20.53
CA ASP A 1124 0.63 -32.51 20.37
C ASP A 1124 1.57 -33.28 21.32
N GLY A 1125 1.04 -34.18 22.14
CA GLY A 1125 1.84 -35.15 22.91
C GLY A 1125 2.77 -34.56 23.97
N GLN A 1126 2.53 -33.34 24.45
CA GLN A 1126 3.40 -32.71 25.44
C GLN A 1126 3.29 -33.36 26.83
N VAL A 1127 4.44 -33.75 27.39
CA VAL A 1127 4.53 -34.31 28.75
C VAL A 1127 5.16 -33.29 29.69
N PHE A 1128 4.39 -32.76 30.63
CA PHE A 1128 4.89 -31.81 31.63
C PHE A 1128 5.38 -32.55 32.88
N ARG A 1129 6.64 -32.31 33.27
CA ARG A 1129 7.21 -32.78 34.55
C ARG A 1129 7.35 -31.61 35.50
N VAL A 1130 6.60 -31.64 36.60
CA VAL A 1130 6.74 -30.65 37.67
C VAL A 1130 7.88 -31.10 38.60
N ARG A 1131 8.98 -30.34 38.67
CA ARG A 1131 10.01 -30.51 39.71
C ARG A 1131 9.67 -29.64 40.92
N ARG A 1132 9.84 -30.21 42.11
CA ARG A 1132 9.61 -29.52 43.39
C ARG A 1132 10.66 -28.44 43.62
N GLY A 1133 10.33 -27.18 43.31
CA GLY A 1133 10.97 -25.99 43.89
C GLY A 1133 10.40 -25.73 45.28
N ALA A 1134 11.25 -25.32 46.23
CA ALA A 1134 10.93 -25.24 47.65
C ALA A 1134 9.93 -24.12 48.01
N ASP A 1135 9.03 -24.45 48.95
CA ASP A 1135 8.04 -23.60 49.65
C ASP A 1135 6.99 -22.83 48.82
N LEU A 1136 5.88 -23.52 48.52
CA LEU A 1136 4.57 -22.91 48.25
C LEU A 1136 3.76 -22.91 49.55
N ARG A 1137 3.94 -21.87 50.38
CA ARG A 1137 3.06 -21.59 51.53
C ARG A 1137 2.32 -20.25 51.45
N ASP A 1138 2.48 -19.50 50.36
CA ASP A 1138 1.71 -18.29 50.11
C ASP A 1138 0.83 -18.46 48.87
N THR A 1139 -0.45 -18.14 49.03
CA THR A 1139 -1.48 -18.17 47.99
C THR A 1139 -1.14 -17.15 46.90
N ASN A 1140 -1.06 -17.63 45.66
CA ASN A 1140 -0.72 -16.95 44.39
C ASN A 1140 0.74 -17.05 43.93
N SER A 1141 1.21 -18.27 43.63
CA SER A 1141 2.46 -18.46 42.86
C SER A 1141 2.17 -19.11 41.50
N PHE A 1142 2.61 -18.46 40.43
CA PHE A 1142 2.53 -18.96 39.05
C PHE A 1142 3.75 -19.84 38.74
N VAL A 1143 3.56 -20.93 37.98
CA VAL A 1143 4.65 -21.78 37.46
C VAL A 1143 4.65 -21.66 35.94
N THR A 1144 5.65 -20.97 35.38
CA THR A 1144 5.88 -20.89 33.93
C THR A 1144 6.71 -22.09 33.48
N LEU A 1145 6.24 -22.83 32.48
CA LEU A 1145 7.04 -23.82 31.74
C LEU A 1145 7.35 -23.23 30.37
N ALA A 1146 8.61 -23.15 30.00
CA ALA A 1146 9.04 -22.65 28.69
C ALA A 1146 8.99 -23.76 27.62
N PRO A 1147 8.41 -23.47 26.45
CA PRO A 1147 8.94 -23.99 25.20
C PRO A 1147 9.11 -22.90 24.13
N SER A 1148 10.06 -23.11 23.23
CA SER A 1148 10.29 -22.30 22.04
C SER A 1148 9.14 -22.46 21.04
N VAL A 1149 8.59 -21.32 20.62
CA VAL A 1149 7.71 -21.04 19.47
C VAL A 1149 6.23 -21.46 19.56
N SER A 1150 5.39 -20.45 19.35
CA SER A 1150 3.92 -20.35 19.17
C SER A 1150 2.99 -20.79 20.32
N ALA A 1151 2.30 -19.77 20.87
CA ALA A 1151 1.06 -19.72 21.65
C ALA A 1151 0.89 -20.66 22.87
N THR A 1152 0.72 -20.08 24.06
CA THR A 1152 0.32 -20.82 25.29
C THR A 1152 -0.81 -20.09 26.04
N PRO A 1153 -1.86 -20.79 26.52
CA PRO A 1153 -2.83 -20.26 27.48
C PRO A 1153 -2.32 -20.33 28.93
N THR A 1154 -2.83 -19.43 29.80
CA THR A 1154 -2.41 -19.28 31.21
C THR A 1154 -3.17 -20.20 32.18
N LEU A 1155 -2.49 -20.76 33.20
CA LEU A 1155 -3.08 -21.62 34.24
C LEU A 1155 -3.17 -20.88 35.60
N ASN A 1156 -4.37 -20.78 36.19
CA ASN A 1156 -4.59 -20.24 37.53
C ASN A 1156 -4.89 -21.35 38.55
N VAL A 1157 -4.31 -21.28 39.76
CA VAL A 1157 -4.56 -22.23 40.86
C VAL A 1157 -4.97 -21.46 42.12
N TYR A 1158 -6.17 -21.74 42.65
CA TYR A 1158 -6.65 -21.24 43.94
C TYR A 1158 -6.67 -22.36 44.97
N THR A 1159 -6.30 -22.06 46.21
CA THR A 1159 -6.48 -22.98 47.35
C THR A 1159 -7.47 -22.37 48.33
N ASP A 1160 -8.60 -23.04 48.53
CA ASP A 1160 -9.47 -22.75 49.68
C ASP A 1160 -9.09 -23.68 50.86
N SER A 1161 -9.23 -23.12 52.04
CA SER A 1161 -8.84 -23.56 53.37
C SER A 1161 -8.95 -25.07 53.69
N ALA A 1162 -7.91 -25.62 54.34
CA ALA A 1162 -7.81 -27.01 54.78
C ALA A 1162 -8.77 -27.34 55.95
N PRO A 1163 -9.22 -28.60 56.10
CA PRO A 1163 -8.43 -29.55 56.90
C PRO A 1163 -8.46 -31.04 56.51
N ALA A 1164 -7.35 -31.69 56.89
CA ALA A 1164 -7.17 -33.07 57.37
C ALA A 1164 -7.60 -34.28 56.50
N ALA A 1165 -6.56 -34.83 55.87
CA ALA A 1165 -6.24 -36.26 55.73
C ALA A 1165 -7.12 -37.14 54.81
N THR A 1166 -6.44 -37.57 53.74
CA THR A 1166 -6.76 -38.63 52.77
C THR A 1166 -7.95 -38.36 51.84
N THR A 1167 -7.62 -38.20 50.55
CA THR A 1167 -8.49 -37.86 49.40
C THR A 1167 -9.13 -36.46 49.45
N GLY A 1168 -8.33 -35.44 49.16
CA GLY A 1168 -8.81 -34.10 48.81
C GLY A 1168 -9.08 -33.98 47.31
N PHE A 1169 -10.20 -33.38 46.92
CA PHE A 1169 -10.51 -33.01 45.55
C PHE A 1169 -9.92 -31.63 45.24
N TYR A 1170 -9.26 -31.48 44.09
CA TYR A 1170 -8.81 -30.19 43.58
C TYR A 1170 -9.83 -29.72 42.53
N GLN A 1171 -10.28 -28.48 42.62
CA GLN A 1171 -11.14 -27.85 41.61
C GLN A 1171 -10.26 -26.92 40.76
N ILE A 1172 -10.17 -27.21 39.47
CA ILE A 1172 -9.42 -26.41 38.49
C ILE A 1172 -10.46 -25.81 37.55
N GLN A 1173 -10.48 -24.48 37.43
CA GLN A 1173 -11.36 -23.77 36.50
C GLN A 1173 -10.49 -23.13 35.42
N ILE A 1174 -10.73 -23.51 34.17
CA ILE A 1174 -10.09 -22.94 32.97
C ILE A 1174 -11.11 -21.97 32.39
N LEU A 1175 -10.72 -20.70 32.19
CA LEU A 1175 -11.55 -19.68 31.56
C LEU A 1175 -10.96 -19.45 30.16
N GLU A 1176 -11.83 -19.50 29.12
CA GLU A 1176 -11.49 -19.22 27.71
C GLU A 1176 -11.20 -17.74 27.47
#